data_AF-A0A7Z0PES9-F1
#
_entry.id   AF-A0A7Z0PES9-F1
#
_cell.length_a   1.000
_cell.length_b   1.000
_cell.length_c   1.000
_cell.angle_alpha   90.00
_cell.angle_beta   90.00
_cell.angle_gamma   90.00
#
_symmetry.space_group_name_H-M   'P 1'
#
loop_
_entity.id
_entity.type
_entity.pdbx_description
1 polymer ?
#
loop_
_entity_poly.entity_id
_entity_poly.type
_entity_poly.pdbx_seq_one_letter_code
_entity_poly.pdbx_strand_id
1 'polypeptide(L)'
;MKIKINKKFLFLMLISSFAFSNYIEINNEKINYDLRHESINLSSTDIGEVANSVSIVFNENEKTYEISGAGKINKQKFREYIKTIENTSEYTLVIKDSTIMFPDDSSSLFSNLWLNIVIPDNIDTSNVTNMSKMFYLCFNMNPNTEHWDTSNVTDMSYMFYETRNSQAIIKNWDTSKVKNMSNMFWGSRNENLDITNWNVENVTNIDDIFRDSFLENLKIFDTDFPLISIEKYKKEIFSLFIETMLDNITYYQKLEIKEKIKGITDKKDLRDYKQTLLQLNEKMTEFIQKTEELKRKYNNQKEKIDYDDRIVFEEFISKMNSVGILEISEINKLIDYMNEKIDFIDQLLSDNSDKRNNVKKLVNNLNEISEKQKELMLEELENENNNSVIEALKQKYLNINEYMARIKELKSKIEELVSKKDIPLYKLQKVEKFFEEINASNNIIYENVISDLIYDLSRLHSELFSYKDKDKNIEIDLNKYIKFIDAFTYTNTDISNSFNEKIFFNINLIKSFKEISEELINDNKFDGLGLIANLNLGFNLNVNKDIKVGGFLEYQRSIANHISIGTSFNHNDGNAFIRYRLAEYNGIINHNLDLYGKYNKKINLIKNLDITPSVGILITYSSKTMLDEYVEYNHRIGVIADVESKIDYLISGINIYVNPFIKFGYNNGKIVEMNNSENFVQRGKDYFVYGLKTGLKKEFFNGVILKTEVGFRGNEKGMFRVKSNLGVGYNW
;
A
#
# COMPACT_ATOMS: atom_id res chain seq x y z
N MET A 1 -20.87 -4.81 35.41
CA MET A 1 -20.91 -5.79 36.53
C MET A 1 -19.60 -5.71 37.31
N LYS A 2 -19.58 -5.20 38.55
CA LYS A 2 -18.37 -5.23 39.40
C LYS A 2 -18.28 -6.61 40.08
N ILE A 3 -17.53 -7.54 39.48
CA ILE A 3 -17.26 -8.84 40.11
C ILE A 3 -16.07 -8.64 41.07
N LYS A 4 -16.33 -8.64 42.38
CA LYS A 4 -15.29 -8.74 43.41
C LYS A 4 -14.76 -10.18 43.42
N ILE A 5 -13.77 -10.47 42.59
CA ILE A 5 -13.00 -11.74 42.69
C ILE A 5 -12.14 -11.65 43.95
N ASN A 6 -12.30 -12.61 44.86
CA ASN A 6 -11.54 -12.68 46.10
C ASN A 6 -10.03 -12.80 45.78
N LYS A 7 -9.21 -11.85 46.28
CA LYS A 7 -7.75 -11.85 46.07
C LYS A 7 -7.10 -13.17 46.48
N LYS A 8 -7.60 -13.87 47.51
CA LYS A 8 -7.12 -15.20 47.91
C LYS A 8 -7.40 -16.28 46.84
N PHE A 9 -8.49 -16.16 46.08
CA PHE A 9 -8.85 -17.09 45.02
C PHE A 9 -8.02 -16.86 43.74
N LEU A 10 -7.76 -15.59 43.38
CA LEU A 10 -6.83 -15.24 42.31
C LEU A 10 -5.41 -15.72 42.63
N PHE A 11 -4.99 -15.55 43.89
CA PHE A 11 -3.72 -16.03 44.43
C PHE A 11 -3.65 -17.57 44.45
N LEU A 12 -4.72 -18.29 44.80
CA LEU A 12 -4.80 -19.75 44.70
C LEU A 12 -4.74 -20.27 43.26
N MET A 13 -5.35 -19.57 42.29
CA MET A 13 -5.22 -19.92 40.86
C MET A 13 -3.79 -19.70 40.34
N LEU A 14 -3.14 -18.61 40.75
CA LEU A 14 -1.73 -18.34 40.45
C LEU A 14 -0.82 -19.38 41.11
N ILE A 15 -1.06 -19.75 42.38
CA ILE A 15 -0.30 -20.78 43.10
C ILE A 15 -0.51 -22.16 42.50
N SER A 16 -1.71 -22.53 42.05
CA SER A 16 -1.92 -23.83 41.38
C SER A 16 -1.15 -23.95 40.06
N SER A 17 -0.87 -22.82 39.41
CA SER A 17 0.00 -22.74 38.23
C SER A 17 1.49 -22.73 38.61
N PHE A 18 1.82 -22.31 39.84
CA PHE A 18 3.17 -22.23 40.42
C PHE A 18 3.63 -23.55 41.09
N ALA A 19 2.69 -24.33 41.64
CA ALA A 19 2.97 -25.47 42.53
C ALA A 19 3.53 -26.72 41.82
N PHE A 20 3.62 -26.72 40.48
CA PHE A 20 4.22 -27.82 39.71
C PHE A 20 5.69 -27.57 39.33
N SER A 21 6.31 -26.45 39.73
CA SER A 21 7.70 -26.10 39.40
C SER A 21 8.59 -25.76 40.60
N ASN A 22 8.29 -26.29 41.80
CA ASN A 22 8.96 -25.94 43.07
C ASN A 22 10.48 -25.72 42.96
N TYR A 23 10.99 -24.57 43.43
CA TYR A 23 11.59 -24.39 44.76
C TYR A 23 12.02 -22.91 44.97
N ILE A 24 12.06 -22.50 46.24
CA ILE A 24 12.69 -21.30 46.84
C ILE A 24 11.76 -20.13 47.22
N GLU A 25 11.77 -19.97 48.55
CA GLU A 25 11.25 -19.03 49.52
C GLU A 25 11.91 -17.63 49.41
N ILE A 26 11.19 -16.57 49.81
CA ILE A 26 11.61 -15.52 50.79
C ILE A 26 11.02 -14.11 50.51
N ASN A 27 10.36 -13.64 51.57
CA ASN A 27 10.13 -12.29 52.13
C ASN A 27 9.13 -11.27 51.60
N ASN A 28 8.35 -10.83 52.60
CA ASN A 28 7.38 -9.74 52.65
C ASN A 28 8.03 -8.38 52.47
N GLU A 29 7.46 -7.53 51.61
CA GLU A 29 7.29 -6.11 51.91
C GLU A 29 5.90 -5.62 51.43
N LYS A 30 5.26 -4.81 52.28
CA LYS A 30 4.00 -4.11 51.98
C LYS A 30 4.32 -2.87 51.17
N ILE A 31 3.70 -2.71 50.00
CA ILE A 31 3.61 -1.41 49.32
C ILE A 31 2.12 -1.07 49.13
N ASN A 32 1.70 0.00 49.79
CA ASN A 32 0.42 0.66 49.55
C ASN A 32 0.54 1.47 48.26
N TYR A 33 -0.36 1.25 47.29
CA TYR A 33 -0.61 2.23 46.24
C TYR A 33 -1.90 2.99 46.55
N ASP A 34 -1.73 4.27 46.85
CA ASP A 34 -2.77 5.28 46.89
C ASP A 34 -3.09 5.66 45.43
N LEU A 35 -4.28 5.30 44.94
CA LEU A 35 -4.75 5.73 43.62
C LEU A 35 -5.32 7.13 43.76
N ARG A 36 -4.46 8.14 43.60
CA ARG A 36 -4.94 9.48 43.26
C ARG A 36 -5.25 9.52 41.77
N HIS A 37 -6.51 9.81 41.48
CA HIS A 37 -6.90 10.40 40.22
C HIS A 37 -6.19 11.75 40.10
N GLU A 38 -5.22 11.86 39.20
CA GLU A 38 -4.77 13.16 38.71
C GLU A 38 -5.35 13.37 37.31
N SER A 39 -5.99 14.52 37.18
CA SER A 39 -6.46 15.17 35.97
C SER A 39 -5.38 15.17 34.87
N ILE A 40 -5.82 15.01 33.62
CA ILE A 40 -5.01 15.18 32.42
C ILE A 40 -4.35 16.57 32.47
N ASN A 41 -3.05 16.59 32.72
CA ASN A 41 -2.20 17.76 32.50
C ASN A 41 -1.55 17.61 31.12
N LEU A 42 -1.62 18.67 30.32
CA LEU A 42 -0.88 18.85 29.07
C LEU A 42 0.62 18.62 29.34
N SER A 43 1.13 17.41 29.07
CA SER A 43 2.55 17.12 29.28
C SER A 43 3.35 17.64 28.08
N SER A 44 4.02 18.76 28.26
CA SER A 44 5.08 19.19 27.34
C SER A 44 6.18 18.14 27.29
N THR A 45 6.64 17.79 26.09
CA THR A 45 7.76 16.86 25.90
C THR A 45 9.00 17.64 25.51
N ASP A 46 10.09 17.50 26.26
CA ASP A 46 11.38 18.11 25.92
C ASP A 46 11.97 17.47 24.66
N ILE A 47 12.20 18.28 23.64
CA ILE A 47 12.84 17.90 22.37
C ILE A 47 14.07 18.76 22.08
N GLY A 48 14.54 19.56 23.05
CA GLY A 48 15.73 20.39 22.91
C GLY A 48 17.03 19.61 23.08
N GLU A 49 18.09 20.13 22.45
CA GLU A 49 19.47 19.67 22.68
C GLU A 49 19.92 19.96 24.12
N VAL A 50 19.58 21.15 24.60
CA VAL A 50 19.66 21.51 26.02
C VAL A 50 18.32 21.15 26.69
N ALA A 51 18.36 20.50 27.85
CA ALA A 51 17.15 20.07 28.54
C ALA A 51 16.19 21.26 28.79
N ASN A 52 14.92 21.07 28.44
CA ASN A 52 13.83 22.06 28.57
C ASN A 52 14.03 23.34 27.73
N SER A 53 14.94 23.33 26.77
CA SER A 53 15.15 24.49 25.88
C SER A 53 14.10 24.56 24.77
N VAL A 54 13.68 23.43 24.24
CA VAL A 54 12.64 23.33 23.20
C VAL A 54 11.71 22.20 23.58
N SER A 55 10.41 22.44 23.53
CA SER A 55 9.40 21.45 23.90
C SER A 55 8.28 21.39 22.87
N ILE A 56 7.61 20.25 22.82
CA ILE A 56 6.44 20.03 21.98
C ILE A 56 5.21 19.72 22.85
N VAL A 57 4.10 20.37 22.55
CA VAL A 57 2.82 20.25 23.27
C VAL A 57 1.73 19.91 22.26
N PHE A 58 0.86 18.96 22.58
CA PHE A 58 -0.31 18.66 21.77
C PHE A 58 -1.54 19.41 22.30
N ASN A 59 -2.20 20.18 21.44
CA ASN A 59 -3.45 20.86 21.70
C ASN A 59 -4.59 20.09 21.01
N GLU A 60 -5.33 19.32 21.79
CA GLU A 60 -6.45 18.48 21.32
C GLU A 60 -7.55 19.29 20.61
N ASN A 61 -7.84 20.51 21.07
CA ASN A 61 -8.93 21.33 20.52
C ASN A 61 -8.62 21.85 19.12
N GLU A 62 -7.35 22.19 18.87
CA GLU A 62 -6.89 22.72 17.59
C GLU A 62 -6.32 21.64 16.67
N LYS A 63 -6.19 20.39 17.16
CA LYS A 63 -5.47 19.31 16.47
C LYS A 63 -4.05 19.74 16.08
N THR A 64 -3.37 20.50 16.96
CA THR A 64 -2.05 21.08 16.70
C THR A 64 -0.98 20.50 17.63
N TYR A 65 0.17 20.17 17.07
CA TYR A 65 1.41 19.91 17.80
C TYR A 65 2.24 21.19 17.76
N GLU A 66 2.41 21.85 18.90
CA GLU A 66 3.09 23.14 19.02
C GLU A 66 4.50 22.96 19.56
N ILE A 67 5.50 23.35 18.78
CA ILE A 67 6.89 23.41 19.20
C ILE A 67 7.18 24.84 19.68
N SER A 68 7.64 24.96 20.93
CA SER A 68 7.96 26.24 21.58
C SER A 68 9.25 26.14 22.41
N GLY A 69 9.85 27.28 22.69
CA GLY A 69 11.09 27.43 23.46
C GLY A 69 12.16 28.24 22.72
N ALA A 70 13.41 28.11 23.16
CA ALA A 70 14.56 28.77 22.55
C ALA A 70 15.77 27.83 22.60
N GLY A 71 16.34 27.53 21.43
CA GLY A 71 17.47 26.60 21.33
C GLY A 71 17.35 25.63 20.15
N LYS A 72 18.33 24.73 20.04
CA LYS A 72 18.40 23.77 18.95
C LYS A 72 17.52 22.54 19.22
N ILE A 73 16.75 22.11 18.21
CA ILE A 73 16.01 20.84 18.28
C ILE A 73 17.01 19.69 18.33
N ASN A 74 16.83 18.76 19.25
CA ASN A 74 17.51 17.48 19.23
C ASN A 74 16.81 16.55 18.23
N LYS A 75 17.45 16.27 17.10
CA LYS A 75 16.88 15.43 16.04
C LYS A 75 16.39 14.07 16.56
N GLN A 76 17.16 13.40 17.43
CA GLN A 76 16.78 12.08 17.93
C GLN A 76 15.51 12.15 18.78
N LYS A 77 15.47 13.05 19.77
CA LYS A 77 14.29 13.25 20.63
C LYS A 77 13.06 13.61 19.80
N PHE A 78 13.22 14.52 18.83
CA PHE A 78 12.13 14.90 17.94
C PHE A 78 11.63 13.71 17.11
N ARG A 79 12.53 12.95 16.48
CA ARG A 79 12.14 11.76 15.67
C ARG A 79 11.56 10.62 16.53
N GLU A 80 11.96 10.50 17.78
CA GLU A 80 11.34 9.55 18.72
C GLU A 80 9.92 9.99 19.10
N TYR A 81 9.71 11.28 19.36
CA TYR A 81 8.38 11.85 19.61
C TYR A 81 7.46 11.72 18.39
N ILE A 82 7.94 12.03 17.19
CA ILE A 82 7.15 11.93 15.95
C ILE A 82 6.65 10.49 15.68
N LYS A 83 7.30 9.45 16.22
CA LYS A 83 6.81 8.06 16.09
C LYS A 83 5.60 7.76 16.97
N THR A 84 5.29 8.61 17.95
CA THR A 84 4.20 8.38 18.92
C THR A 84 2.92 9.14 18.58
N ILE A 85 2.96 10.05 17.60
CA ILE A 85 1.83 10.92 17.25
C ILE A 85 0.97 10.33 16.12
N GLU A 86 -0.27 10.84 16.00
CA GLU A 86 -1.17 10.48 14.91
C GLU A 86 -0.75 11.18 13.60
N ASN A 87 -0.22 10.40 12.65
CA ASN A 87 0.34 10.93 11.40
C ASN A 87 -0.73 11.01 10.29
N THR A 88 -1.62 12.00 10.37
CA THR A 88 -2.67 12.24 9.36
C THR A 88 -2.76 13.72 9.00
N SER A 89 -3.33 14.04 7.84
CA SER A 89 -3.50 15.40 7.34
C SER A 89 -4.51 16.26 8.12
N GLU A 90 -5.20 15.67 9.09
CA GLU A 90 -6.10 16.40 10.00
C GLU A 90 -5.35 17.18 11.08
N TYR A 91 -4.08 16.85 11.31
CA TYR A 91 -3.26 17.45 12.35
C TYR A 91 -2.22 18.40 11.77
N THR A 92 -1.85 19.42 12.56
CA THR A 92 -0.87 20.44 12.17
C THR A 92 0.31 20.45 13.13
N LEU A 93 1.54 20.43 12.63
CA LEU A 93 2.76 20.68 13.39
C LEU A 93 3.19 22.14 13.19
N VAL A 94 3.22 22.93 14.25
CA VAL A 94 3.54 24.37 14.20
C VAL A 94 4.75 24.66 15.07
N ILE A 95 5.78 25.30 14.50
CA ILE A 95 6.87 25.89 15.28
C ILE A 95 6.49 27.35 15.59
N LYS A 96 6.30 27.69 16.87
CA LYS A 96 5.82 29.02 17.29
C LYS A 96 6.93 30.05 17.48
N ASP A 97 8.07 29.60 18.00
CA ASP A 97 9.14 30.51 18.43
C ASP A 97 10.27 30.59 17.40
N SER A 98 10.59 31.81 16.97
CA SER A 98 11.65 32.08 15.99
C SER A 98 13.07 31.89 16.53
N THR A 99 13.21 31.69 17.83
CA THR A 99 14.49 31.41 18.51
C THR A 99 14.85 29.93 18.51
N ILE A 100 14.00 29.09 17.91
CA ILE A 100 14.26 27.67 17.69
C ILE A 100 15.19 27.52 16.49
N MET A 101 16.24 26.71 16.66
CA MET A 101 17.21 26.39 15.61
C MET A 101 17.04 24.94 15.16
N PHE A 102 17.24 24.70 13.87
CA PHE A 102 17.31 23.33 13.35
C PHE A 102 18.64 22.64 13.71
N PRO A 103 18.65 21.29 13.83
CA PRO A 103 19.87 20.53 14.05
C PRO A 103 20.85 20.69 12.88
N ASP A 104 22.16 20.74 13.16
CA ASP A 104 23.22 20.83 12.14
C ASP A 104 23.08 19.72 11.08
N ASP A 105 22.71 18.52 11.54
CA ASP A 105 22.25 17.42 10.70
C ASP A 105 20.72 17.32 10.74
N SER A 106 20.06 18.09 9.87
CA SER A 106 18.61 18.10 9.68
C SER A 106 18.11 17.01 8.73
N SER A 107 18.96 16.03 8.38
CA SER A 107 18.55 14.94 7.51
C SER A 107 17.35 14.17 8.07
N SER A 108 16.38 13.89 7.21
CA SER A 108 15.13 13.19 7.55
C SER A 108 14.30 13.80 8.68
N LEU A 109 14.53 15.07 9.07
CA LEU A 109 13.86 15.68 10.24
C LEU A 109 12.33 15.54 10.15
N PHE A 110 11.75 15.87 9.00
CA PHE A 110 10.31 15.80 8.74
C PHE A 110 9.91 14.64 7.82
N SER A 111 10.82 13.72 7.48
CA SER A 111 10.55 12.63 6.53
C SER A 111 9.36 11.74 6.95
N ASN A 112 8.53 11.38 5.96
CA ASN A 112 7.32 10.56 6.06
C ASN A 112 6.21 11.17 6.93
N LEU A 113 6.16 12.49 7.07
CA LEU A 113 5.06 13.18 7.76
C LEU A 113 3.92 13.52 6.81
N TRP A 114 2.71 13.17 7.23
CA TRP A 114 1.45 13.44 6.53
C TRP A 114 0.67 14.60 7.19
N LEU A 115 1.21 15.16 8.28
CA LEU A 115 0.73 16.35 8.97
C LEU A 115 0.86 17.60 8.08
N ASN A 116 0.05 18.63 8.34
CA ASN A 116 0.32 19.97 7.84
C ASN A 116 1.46 20.57 8.66
N ILE A 117 2.59 20.92 8.03
CA ILE A 117 3.76 21.48 8.73
C ILE A 117 3.84 22.98 8.47
N VAL A 118 3.87 23.77 9.54
CA VAL A 118 4.01 25.23 9.52
C VAL A 118 5.32 25.61 10.21
N ILE A 119 6.24 26.17 9.42
CA ILE A 119 7.57 26.64 9.86
C ILE A 119 7.56 28.17 9.77
N PRO A 120 8.00 28.90 10.81
CA PRO A 120 8.04 30.36 10.78
C PRO A 120 9.12 30.85 9.82
N ASP A 121 8.82 31.96 9.15
CA ASP A 121 9.66 32.55 8.10
C ASP A 121 11.08 32.92 8.57
N ASN A 122 11.26 33.17 9.85
CA ASN A 122 12.53 33.62 10.45
C ASN A 122 13.25 32.54 11.27
N ILE A 123 12.98 31.26 10.99
CA ILE A 123 13.70 30.16 11.63
C ILE A 123 15.19 30.18 11.24
N ASP A 124 16.08 30.00 12.22
CA ASP A 124 17.52 30.01 11.96
C ASP A 124 18.01 28.63 11.47
N THR A 125 18.40 28.58 10.19
CA THR A 125 19.00 27.41 9.53
C THR A 125 20.50 27.57 9.25
N SER A 126 21.14 28.65 9.72
CA SER A 126 22.53 29.00 9.35
C SER A 126 23.56 27.95 9.73
N ASN A 127 23.29 27.12 10.73
CA ASN A 127 24.17 26.03 11.18
C ASN A 127 23.89 24.68 10.49
N VAL A 128 22.87 24.57 9.64
CA VAL A 128 22.51 23.31 9.00
C VAL A 128 23.53 22.96 7.91
N THR A 129 24.11 21.77 8.02
CA THR A 129 25.11 21.22 7.09
C THR A 129 24.58 20.07 6.23
N ASN A 130 23.49 19.41 6.65
CA ASN A 130 22.86 18.30 5.94
C ASN A 130 21.32 18.44 5.96
N MET A 131 20.70 18.56 4.78
CA MET A 131 19.25 18.61 4.58
C MET A 131 18.73 17.40 3.79
N SER A 132 19.55 16.36 3.59
CA SER A 132 19.15 15.17 2.83
C SER A 132 17.89 14.52 3.41
N LYS A 133 16.95 14.15 2.53
CA LYS A 133 15.66 13.54 2.90
C LYS A 133 14.81 14.34 3.90
N MET A 134 15.10 15.62 4.17
CA MET A 134 14.43 16.39 5.21
C MET A 134 12.90 16.35 5.09
N PHE A 135 12.39 16.34 3.86
CA PHE A 135 10.96 16.26 3.53
C PHE A 135 10.59 15.06 2.64
N TYR A 136 11.39 13.99 2.68
CA TYR A 136 11.17 12.77 1.88
C TYR A 136 9.78 12.16 2.16
N LEU A 137 8.97 11.97 1.10
CA LEU A 137 7.59 11.45 1.15
C LEU A 137 6.62 12.27 2.02
N CYS A 138 6.79 13.59 2.09
CA CYS A 138 5.83 14.49 2.73
C CYS A 138 4.73 14.91 1.76
N PHE A 139 3.49 14.44 1.97
CA PHE A 139 2.38 14.67 1.03
C PHE A 139 1.68 16.03 1.20
N ASN A 140 1.66 16.59 2.42
CA ASN A 140 0.91 17.82 2.74
C ASN A 140 1.80 18.81 3.49
N MET A 141 2.67 19.52 2.78
CA MET A 141 3.62 20.43 3.41
C MET A 141 3.69 21.76 2.66
N ASN A 142 3.59 22.88 3.38
CA ASN A 142 3.73 24.22 2.81
C ASN A 142 4.74 25.05 3.62
N PRO A 143 6.05 24.72 3.56
CA PRO A 143 7.04 25.45 4.32
C PRO A 143 7.38 26.76 3.59
N ASN A 144 7.33 27.89 4.28
CA ASN A 144 7.97 29.09 3.76
C ASN A 144 9.49 28.96 3.95
N THR A 145 10.22 28.78 2.84
CA THR A 145 11.67 28.60 2.83
C THR A 145 12.44 29.78 2.26
N GLU A 146 11.78 30.94 2.07
CA GLU A 146 12.34 32.12 1.41
C GLU A 146 13.59 32.69 2.12
N HIS A 147 13.63 32.60 3.45
CA HIS A 147 14.70 33.15 4.30
C HIS A 147 15.62 32.09 4.91
N TRP A 148 15.56 30.85 4.42
CA TRP A 148 16.49 29.82 4.88
C TRP A 148 17.92 30.16 4.45
N ASP A 149 18.84 30.18 5.41
CA ASP A 149 20.27 30.20 5.13
C ASP A 149 20.74 28.78 4.84
N THR A 150 21.12 28.53 3.59
CA THR A 150 21.66 27.25 3.12
C THR A 150 23.16 27.29 2.86
N SER A 151 23.84 28.38 3.20
CA SER A 151 25.25 28.63 2.84
C SER A 151 26.24 27.63 3.45
N ASN A 152 25.83 26.84 4.44
CA ASN A 152 26.62 25.78 5.06
C ASN A 152 26.19 24.36 4.66
N VAL A 153 25.12 24.21 3.87
CA VAL A 153 24.58 22.90 3.48
C VAL A 153 25.48 22.23 2.46
N THR A 154 25.78 20.94 2.69
CA THR A 154 26.64 20.12 1.84
C THR A 154 25.90 18.96 1.16
N ASP A 155 24.72 18.56 1.65
CA ASP A 155 23.91 17.49 1.09
C ASP A 155 22.41 17.86 1.11
N MET A 156 21.79 17.86 -0.07
CA MET A 156 20.36 18.11 -0.31
C MET A 156 19.68 16.92 -1.02
N SER A 157 20.34 15.76 -1.08
CA SER A 157 19.81 14.59 -1.80
C SER A 157 18.47 14.13 -1.24
N TYR A 158 17.54 13.77 -2.14
CA TYR A 158 16.18 13.31 -1.81
C TYR A 158 15.34 14.27 -0.95
N MET A 159 15.72 15.55 -0.82
CA MET A 159 15.10 16.48 0.14
C MET A 159 13.59 16.62 -0.05
N PHE A 160 13.09 16.67 -1.30
CA PHE A 160 11.68 16.83 -1.67
C PHE A 160 11.13 15.66 -2.52
N TYR A 161 11.75 14.48 -2.43
CA TYR A 161 11.34 13.28 -3.15
C TYR A 161 9.86 12.93 -2.91
N GLU A 162 9.07 12.80 -3.99
CA GLU A 162 7.65 12.42 -4.02
C GLU A 162 6.75 13.31 -3.14
N THR A 163 7.06 14.61 -3.07
CA THR A 163 6.24 15.59 -2.35
C THR A 163 5.11 16.11 -3.24
N ARG A 164 3.84 15.95 -2.82
CA ARG A 164 2.66 16.19 -3.70
C ARG A 164 2.04 17.59 -3.64
N ASN A 165 2.36 18.40 -2.63
CA ASN A 165 1.77 19.73 -2.38
C ASN A 165 2.81 20.75 -1.85
N SER A 166 4.08 20.69 -2.32
CA SER A 166 5.15 21.56 -1.82
C SER A 166 5.18 22.90 -2.56
N GLN A 167 5.09 24.04 -1.85
CA GLN A 167 5.30 25.39 -2.38
C GLN A 167 6.64 26.01 -1.89
N ALA A 168 7.65 25.17 -1.66
CA ALA A 168 8.94 25.64 -1.16
C ALA A 168 9.57 26.68 -2.11
N ILE A 169 9.93 27.84 -1.56
CA ILE A 169 10.61 28.95 -2.25
C ILE A 169 12.12 28.74 -2.15
N ILE A 170 12.77 28.43 -3.28
CA ILE A 170 14.19 28.00 -3.31
C ILE A 170 15.15 28.99 -4.00
N LYS A 171 14.63 30.13 -4.47
CA LYS A 171 15.37 31.12 -5.27
C LYS A 171 16.60 31.70 -4.57
N ASN A 172 16.51 31.86 -3.25
CA ASN A 172 17.54 32.52 -2.45
C ASN A 172 18.55 31.55 -1.83
N TRP A 173 18.45 30.26 -2.14
CA TRP A 173 19.33 29.25 -1.56
C TRP A 173 20.75 29.40 -2.11
N ASP A 174 21.72 29.56 -1.21
CA ASP A 174 23.13 29.42 -1.53
C ASP A 174 23.48 27.93 -1.60
N THR A 175 23.72 27.43 -2.81
CA THR A 175 24.10 26.03 -3.05
C THR A 175 25.61 25.85 -3.23
N SER A 176 26.42 26.88 -3.02
CA SER A 176 27.85 26.89 -3.36
C SER A 176 28.67 25.82 -2.64
N LYS A 177 28.24 25.31 -1.49
CA LYS A 177 28.90 24.22 -0.75
C LYS A 177 28.27 22.84 -0.94
N VAL A 178 27.15 22.75 -1.69
CA VAL A 178 26.41 21.50 -1.87
C VAL A 178 27.21 20.55 -2.77
N LYS A 179 27.34 19.29 -2.32
CA LYS A 179 28.04 18.21 -3.02
C LYS A 179 27.09 17.17 -3.62
N ASN A 180 25.91 16.99 -3.03
CA ASN A 180 24.95 15.99 -3.48
C ASN A 180 23.54 16.58 -3.55
N MET A 181 22.94 16.50 -4.74
CA MET A 181 21.57 16.93 -5.05
C MET A 181 20.75 15.81 -5.71
N SER A 182 21.23 14.56 -5.68
CA SER A 182 20.55 13.44 -6.33
C SER A 182 19.11 13.28 -5.85
N ASN A 183 18.20 13.08 -6.80
CA ASN A 183 16.76 12.82 -6.59
C ASN A 183 16.04 13.88 -5.75
N MET A 184 16.58 15.11 -5.66
CA MET A 184 16.08 16.12 -4.74
C MET A 184 14.61 16.46 -4.95
N PHE A 185 14.12 16.49 -6.20
CA PHE A 185 12.75 16.79 -6.58
C PHE A 185 12.07 15.65 -7.36
N TRP A 186 12.63 14.44 -7.34
CA TRP A 186 12.07 13.30 -8.05
C TRP A 186 10.61 13.05 -7.65
N GLY A 187 9.69 12.97 -8.61
CA GLY A 187 8.26 12.79 -8.36
C GLY A 187 7.55 13.96 -7.64
N SER A 188 8.22 15.10 -7.43
CA SER A 188 7.64 16.23 -6.68
C SER A 188 6.68 17.05 -7.54
N ARG A 189 5.70 17.71 -6.89
CA ARG A 189 4.70 18.56 -7.57
C ARG A 189 4.84 20.05 -7.23
N ASN A 190 6.06 20.57 -7.21
CA ASN A 190 6.30 21.99 -6.93
C ASN A 190 6.20 22.82 -8.23
N GLU A 191 5.14 23.62 -8.34
CA GLU A 191 4.81 24.39 -9.54
C GLU A 191 5.76 25.57 -9.82
N ASN A 192 6.50 26.06 -8.82
CA ASN A 192 7.26 27.32 -8.88
C ASN A 192 8.73 27.17 -8.43
N LEU A 193 9.53 26.45 -9.22
CA LEU A 193 10.97 26.30 -8.98
C LEU A 193 11.76 27.40 -9.72
N ASP A 194 12.48 28.24 -8.98
CA ASP A 194 13.41 29.24 -9.52
C ASP A 194 14.82 28.91 -9.04
N ILE A 195 15.64 28.36 -9.94
CA ILE A 195 17.00 27.88 -9.64
C ILE A 195 18.09 28.78 -10.26
N THR A 196 17.74 29.98 -10.72
CA THR A 196 18.67 30.85 -11.47
C THR A 196 19.93 31.23 -10.70
N ASN A 197 19.88 31.20 -9.35
CA ASN A 197 20.97 31.60 -8.47
C ASN A 197 21.83 30.42 -7.96
N TRP A 198 21.50 29.18 -8.35
CA TRP A 198 22.19 28.01 -7.82
C TRP A 198 23.61 27.88 -8.37
N ASN A 199 24.60 27.86 -7.48
CA ASN A 199 25.98 27.49 -7.77
C ASN A 199 26.17 25.98 -7.55
N VAL A 200 26.45 25.24 -8.63
CA VAL A 200 26.59 23.77 -8.62
C VAL A 200 28.02 23.31 -8.88
N GLU A 201 29.00 24.22 -8.82
CA GLU A 201 30.42 23.92 -9.11
C GLU A 201 30.98 22.79 -8.24
N ASN A 202 30.54 22.72 -6.98
CA ASN A 202 30.98 21.72 -6.01
C ASN A 202 30.11 20.46 -5.98
N VAL A 203 29.06 20.37 -6.81
CA VAL A 203 28.17 19.22 -6.88
C VAL A 203 28.87 18.06 -7.58
N THR A 204 28.96 16.93 -6.89
CA THR A 204 29.56 15.68 -7.39
C THR A 204 28.52 14.63 -7.76
N ASN A 205 27.26 14.79 -7.34
CA ASN A 205 26.16 13.91 -7.72
C ASN A 205 24.85 14.72 -7.84
N ILE A 206 24.21 14.67 -9.02
CA ILE A 206 22.97 15.37 -9.35
C ILE A 206 21.90 14.44 -9.98
N ASP A 207 22.10 13.12 -9.88
CA ASP A 207 21.30 12.12 -10.59
C ASP A 207 19.79 12.30 -10.36
N ASP A 208 18.98 12.23 -11.42
CA ASP A 208 17.51 12.22 -11.39
C ASP A 208 16.86 13.38 -10.59
N ILE A 209 17.50 14.55 -10.52
CA ILE A 209 17.05 15.66 -9.66
C ILE A 209 15.58 16.08 -9.89
N PHE A 210 15.10 16.16 -11.14
CA PHE A 210 13.73 16.57 -11.50
C PHE A 210 12.91 15.49 -12.23
N ARG A 211 13.37 14.24 -12.22
CA ARG A 211 12.69 13.17 -12.95
C ARG A 211 11.29 12.94 -12.36
N ASP A 212 10.29 12.79 -13.22
CA ASP A 212 8.87 12.65 -12.87
C ASP A 212 8.28 13.82 -12.04
N SER A 213 8.93 14.98 -12.02
CA SER A 213 8.44 16.17 -11.30
C SER A 213 7.52 17.07 -12.13
N PHE A 214 6.57 17.75 -11.50
CA PHE A 214 5.65 18.66 -12.18
C PHE A 214 6.28 20.07 -12.31
N LEU A 215 6.77 20.42 -13.51
CA LEU A 215 7.56 21.64 -13.77
C LEU A 215 6.79 22.72 -14.56
N GLU A 216 5.67 23.22 -14.05
CA GLU A 216 4.86 24.19 -14.81
C GLU A 216 5.58 25.54 -15.04
N ASN A 217 6.37 26.04 -14.07
CA ASN A 217 7.05 27.34 -14.14
C ASN A 217 8.54 27.31 -13.72
N LEU A 218 9.30 26.31 -14.17
CA LEU A 218 10.74 26.24 -13.86
C LEU A 218 11.52 27.40 -14.52
N LYS A 219 12.20 28.23 -13.72
CA LYS A 219 13.09 29.31 -14.19
C LYS A 219 14.56 28.92 -14.02
N ILE A 220 15.30 28.88 -15.12
CA ILE A 220 16.71 28.41 -15.14
C ILE A 220 17.68 29.49 -15.63
N PHE A 221 17.26 30.41 -16.49
CA PHE A 221 18.15 31.43 -17.07
C PHE A 221 17.50 32.81 -17.07
N ASP A 222 18.18 33.81 -16.51
CA ASP A 222 17.88 35.20 -16.81
C ASP A 222 18.50 35.56 -18.17
N THR A 223 17.81 36.37 -18.97
CA THR A 223 18.12 36.61 -20.41
C THR A 223 19.46 37.30 -20.69
N ASP A 224 20.20 37.65 -19.65
CA ASP A 224 21.48 38.37 -19.67
C ASP A 224 22.72 37.50 -19.33
N PHE A 225 22.59 36.17 -19.31
CA PHE A 225 23.66 35.24 -18.94
C PHE A 225 24.93 35.36 -19.84
N PRO A 226 26.11 35.72 -19.30
CA PRO A 226 27.36 35.75 -20.08
C PRO A 226 27.89 34.33 -20.31
N LEU A 227 28.27 33.98 -21.55
CA LEU A 227 28.78 32.65 -21.93
C LEU A 227 30.00 32.17 -21.11
N ILE A 228 30.72 33.08 -20.45
CA ILE A 228 31.84 32.75 -19.54
C ILE A 228 31.37 31.88 -18.35
N SER A 229 30.09 31.92 -18.00
CA SER A 229 29.54 31.05 -16.95
C SER A 229 29.39 29.58 -17.38
N ILE A 230 29.44 29.25 -18.69
CA ILE A 230 29.25 27.88 -19.19
C ILE A 230 30.46 26.99 -18.87
N GLU A 231 31.69 27.53 -18.85
CA GLU A 231 32.90 26.82 -18.36
C GLU A 231 32.75 26.33 -16.91
N LYS A 232 31.84 26.94 -16.13
CA LYS A 232 31.63 26.65 -14.70
C LYS A 232 30.67 25.48 -14.44
N TYR A 233 29.81 25.14 -15.41
CA TYR A 233 28.80 24.09 -15.26
C TYR A 233 29.27 22.83 -16.02
N LYS A 234 29.69 21.80 -15.28
CA LYS A 234 30.15 20.52 -15.85
C LYS A 234 29.17 19.95 -16.89
N LYS A 235 29.75 19.36 -17.94
CA LYS A 235 29.13 18.55 -19.01
C LYS A 235 27.98 17.63 -18.55
N GLU A 236 28.08 17.04 -17.36
CA GLU A 236 27.09 16.10 -16.79
C GLU A 236 25.81 16.79 -16.31
N ILE A 237 25.91 17.97 -15.68
CA ILE A 237 24.75 18.72 -15.16
C ILE A 237 23.89 19.23 -16.33
N PHE A 238 24.54 19.72 -17.37
CA PHE A 238 23.86 20.28 -18.54
C PHE A 238 23.20 19.19 -19.40
N SER A 239 23.82 18.00 -19.50
CA SER A 239 23.24 16.84 -20.20
C SER A 239 22.05 16.23 -19.44
N LEU A 240 22.16 16.07 -18.12
CA LEU A 240 21.10 15.48 -17.29
C LEU A 240 19.90 16.42 -17.15
N PHE A 241 20.16 17.73 -17.07
CA PHE A 241 19.14 18.77 -17.11
C PHE A 241 18.33 18.74 -18.42
N ILE A 242 19.00 18.40 -19.53
CA ILE A 242 18.36 18.24 -20.84
C ILE A 242 17.55 16.97 -20.96
N GLU A 243 18.05 15.84 -20.46
CA GLU A 243 17.25 14.61 -20.38
C GLU A 243 15.99 14.83 -19.54
N THR A 244 16.10 15.56 -18.43
CA THR A 244 14.97 15.80 -17.53
C THR A 244 13.97 16.85 -18.06
N MET A 245 14.44 17.90 -18.75
CA MET A 245 13.57 18.85 -19.46
C MET A 245 12.85 18.18 -20.65
N LEU A 246 13.54 17.28 -21.36
CA LEU A 246 12.97 16.51 -22.46
C LEU A 246 11.97 15.47 -21.98
N ASP A 247 12.19 14.82 -20.83
CA ASP A 247 11.24 13.89 -20.23
C ASP A 247 9.97 14.60 -19.72
N ASN A 248 10.07 15.87 -19.29
CA ASN A 248 8.94 16.61 -18.73
C ASN A 248 7.95 17.19 -19.76
N ILE A 249 8.31 17.27 -21.04
CA ILE A 249 7.33 17.51 -22.14
C ILE A 249 6.71 16.19 -22.64
N THR A 250 7.20 15.03 -22.19
CA THR A 250 7.19 13.84 -23.03
C THR A 250 6.74 12.60 -22.27
N TYR A 251 5.42 12.46 -22.13
CA TYR A 251 4.66 11.19 -22.31
C TYR A 251 3.23 11.45 -21.87
N TYR A 252 3.04 11.91 -20.63
CA TYR A 252 1.73 12.14 -20.01
C TYR A 252 0.95 13.29 -20.65
N GLN A 253 1.58 14.40 -20.98
CA GLN A 253 0.92 15.51 -21.67
C GLN A 253 0.52 15.12 -23.11
N LYS A 254 1.35 14.36 -23.84
CA LYS A 254 1.03 13.85 -25.20
C LYS A 254 -0.06 12.76 -25.17
N LEU A 255 -0.09 11.91 -24.14
CA LEU A 255 -1.14 10.91 -23.91
C LEU A 255 -2.44 11.53 -23.48
N GLU A 256 -2.41 12.46 -22.53
CA GLU A 256 -3.58 13.23 -22.10
C GLU A 256 -4.13 14.04 -23.28
N ILE A 257 -3.26 14.55 -24.15
CA ILE A 257 -3.66 15.26 -25.36
C ILE A 257 -4.33 14.30 -26.37
N LYS A 258 -3.68 13.19 -26.72
CA LYS A 258 -4.24 12.18 -27.63
C LYS A 258 -5.50 11.49 -27.10
N GLU A 259 -5.60 11.27 -25.79
CA GLU A 259 -6.76 10.67 -25.12
C GLU A 259 -7.92 11.67 -25.06
N LYS A 260 -7.67 12.96 -24.74
CA LYS A 260 -8.71 14.00 -24.75
C LYS A 260 -9.25 14.28 -26.16
N ILE A 261 -8.42 14.29 -27.22
CA ILE A 261 -8.85 14.50 -28.61
C ILE A 261 -9.76 13.37 -29.13
N LYS A 262 -9.57 12.13 -28.64
CA LYS A 262 -10.28 10.95 -29.12
C LYS A 262 -11.72 10.81 -28.61
N GLY A 263 -12.10 11.56 -27.57
CA GLY A 263 -13.42 11.47 -26.92
C GLY A 263 -14.23 12.75 -26.85
N ILE A 264 -13.98 13.73 -27.73
CA ILE A 264 -14.74 14.98 -27.73
C ILE A 264 -16.00 14.87 -28.60
N THR A 265 -17.15 14.89 -27.95
CA THR A 265 -18.48 14.92 -28.59
C THR A 265 -19.16 16.31 -28.53
N ASP A 266 -18.58 17.29 -27.81
CA ASP A 266 -19.06 18.69 -27.76
C ASP A 266 -18.19 19.62 -28.63
N LYS A 267 -18.85 20.41 -29.50
CA LYS A 267 -18.25 21.45 -30.35
C LYS A 267 -17.51 22.52 -29.54
N LYS A 268 -17.91 22.77 -28.29
CA LYS A 268 -17.26 23.74 -27.39
C LYS A 268 -15.90 23.22 -26.93
N ASP A 269 -15.84 21.97 -26.51
CA ASP A 269 -14.61 21.33 -26.02
C ASP A 269 -13.56 21.21 -27.14
N LEU A 270 -13.97 20.91 -28.38
CA LEU A 270 -13.07 20.90 -29.55
C LEU A 270 -12.43 22.28 -29.80
N ARG A 271 -13.15 23.37 -29.53
CA ARG A 271 -12.65 24.74 -29.71
C ARG A 271 -11.72 25.18 -28.58
N ASP A 272 -12.09 24.90 -27.34
CA ASP A 272 -11.27 25.20 -26.17
C ASP A 272 -9.95 24.42 -26.24
N TYR A 273 -10.03 23.17 -26.68
CA TYR A 273 -8.87 22.31 -26.85
C TYR A 273 -7.95 22.75 -28.01
N LYS A 274 -8.53 23.20 -29.13
CA LYS A 274 -7.78 23.83 -30.22
C LYS A 274 -7.02 25.07 -29.73
N GLN A 275 -7.60 25.87 -28.84
CA GLN A 275 -6.90 27.02 -28.25
C GLN A 275 -5.70 26.59 -27.41
N THR A 276 -5.81 25.52 -26.61
CA THR A 276 -4.69 24.97 -25.85
C THR A 276 -3.54 24.50 -26.76
N LEU A 277 -3.86 23.83 -27.87
CA LEU A 277 -2.84 23.38 -28.83
C LEU A 277 -2.18 24.55 -29.59
N LEU A 278 -2.92 25.63 -29.87
CA LEU A 278 -2.35 26.85 -30.43
C LEU A 278 -1.38 27.53 -29.45
N GLN A 279 -1.76 27.65 -28.17
CA GLN A 279 -0.87 28.17 -27.12
C GLN A 279 0.41 27.33 -26.95
N LEU A 280 0.28 26.00 -27.03
CA LEU A 280 1.44 25.10 -26.99
C LEU A 280 2.37 25.31 -28.20
N ASN A 281 1.79 25.45 -29.40
CA ASN A 281 2.54 25.72 -30.63
C ASN A 281 3.29 27.08 -30.56
N GLU A 282 2.67 28.10 -29.97
CA GLU A 282 3.31 29.40 -29.70
C GLU A 282 4.51 29.26 -28.75
N LYS A 283 4.34 28.56 -27.62
CA LYS A 283 5.44 28.30 -26.66
C LYS A 283 6.60 27.52 -27.29
N MET A 284 6.29 26.51 -28.11
CA MET A 284 7.31 25.73 -28.83
C MET A 284 8.05 26.57 -29.88
N THR A 285 7.33 27.48 -30.53
CA THR A 285 7.94 28.45 -31.47
C THR A 285 8.88 29.41 -30.75
N GLU A 286 8.48 29.94 -29.58
CA GLU A 286 9.31 30.78 -28.73
C GLU A 286 10.57 30.04 -28.25
N PHE A 287 10.43 28.76 -27.89
CA PHE A 287 11.57 27.91 -27.52
C PHE A 287 12.59 27.80 -28.66
N ILE A 288 12.15 27.49 -29.89
CA ILE A 288 13.06 27.42 -31.06
C ILE A 288 13.73 28.77 -31.32
N GLN A 289 13.00 29.88 -31.19
CA GLN A 289 13.56 31.22 -31.35
C GLN A 289 14.67 31.48 -30.33
N LYS A 290 14.45 31.13 -29.05
CA LYS A 290 15.46 31.23 -27.98
C LYS A 290 16.66 30.32 -28.24
N THR A 291 16.45 29.11 -28.76
CA THR A 291 17.54 28.21 -29.16
C THR A 291 18.40 28.81 -30.27
N GLU A 292 17.78 29.42 -31.29
CA GLU A 292 18.50 30.08 -32.38
C GLU A 292 19.21 31.36 -31.92
N GLU A 293 18.65 32.11 -30.96
CA GLU A 293 19.36 33.22 -30.31
C GLU A 293 20.59 32.76 -29.52
N LEU A 294 20.47 31.67 -28.76
CA LEU A 294 21.60 31.04 -28.06
C LEU A 294 22.68 30.60 -29.04
N LYS A 295 22.29 29.96 -30.15
CA LYS A 295 23.20 29.55 -31.22
C LYS A 295 23.94 30.73 -31.85
N ARG A 296 23.25 31.86 -32.08
CA ARG A 296 23.90 33.10 -32.57
C ARG A 296 24.88 33.67 -31.56
N LYS A 297 24.50 33.76 -30.28
CA LYS A 297 25.39 34.23 -29.21
C LYS A 297 26.62 33.35 -29.08
N TYR A 298 26.46 32.03 -29.12
CA TYR A 298 27.56 31.06 -29.14
C TYR A 298 28.49 31.26 -30.33
N ASN A 299 27.96 31.33 -31.55
CA ASN A 299 28.79 31.49 -32.76
C ASN A 299 29.67 32.76 -32.72
N ASN A 300 29.19 33.83 -32.08
CA ASN A 300 29.93 35.08 -31.91
C ASN A 300 31.03 35.02 -30.85
N GLN A 301 30.96 34.06 -29.92
CA GLN A 301 31.88 33.96 -28.77
C GLN A 301 32.67 32.64 -28.73
N LYS A 302 32.39 31.70 -29.65
CA LYS A 302 32.94 30.35 -29.66
C LYS A 302 34.47 30.31 -29.62
N GLU A 303 35.14 31.29 -30.22
CA GLU A 303 36.61 31.36 -30.24
C GLU A 303 37.24 31.53 -28.85
N LYS A 304 36.46 31.95 -27.85
CA LYS A 304 36.88 32.13 -26.45
C LYS A 304 36.56 30.95 -25.54
N ILE A 305 35.91 29.90 -26.06
CA ILE A 305 35.47 28.72 -25.32
C ILE A 305 36.46 27.57 -25.56
N ASP A 306 36.70 26.70 -24.57
CA ASP A 306 37.55 25.50 -24.75
C ASP A 306 36.98 24.55 -25.82
N TYR A 307 37.87 23.79 -26.49
CA TYR A 307 37.51 22.90 -27.59
C TYR A 307 36.55 21.78 -27.17
N ASP A 308 36.76 21.17 -26.00
CA ASP A 308 35.90 20.07 -25.54
C ASP A 308 34.50 20.58 -25.18
N ASP A 309 34.41 21.79 -24.63
CA ASP A 309 33.14 22.46 -24.31
C ASP A 309 32.39 22.92 -25.57
N ARG A 310 33.11 23.28 -26.64
CA ARG A 310 32.49 23.60 -27.94
C ARG A 310 31.75 22.40 -28.51
N ILE A 311 32.35 21.22 -28.51
CA ILE A 311 31.74 19.99 -29.07
C ILE A 311 30.44 19.67 -28.32
N VAL A 312 30.47 19.73 -26.99
CA VAL A 312 29.30 19.47 -26.15
C VAL A 312 28.18 20.49 -26.44
N PHE A 313 28.54 21.77 -26.60
CA PHE A 313 27.57 22.81 -26.91
C PHE A 313 26.97 22.65 -28.32
N GLU A 314 27.76 22.25 -29.31
CA GLU A 314 27.28 21.98 -30.67
C GLU A 314 26.37 20.75 -30.73
N GLU A 315 26.69 19.67 -30.01
CA GLU A 315 25.81 18.51 -29.84
C GLU A 315 24.48 18.90 -29.15
N PHE A 316 24.55 19.75 -28.13
CA PHE A 316 23.38 20.29 -27.43
C PHE A 316 22.45 21.11 -28.35
N ILE A 317 23.00 22.07 -29.10
CA ILE A 317 22.23 22.87 -30.07
C ILE A 317 21.60 21.97 -31.13
N SER A 318 22.32 20.94 -31.59
CA SER A 318 21.82 19.96 -32.56
C SER A 318 20.61 19.18 -32.00
N LYS A 319 20.71 18.67 -30.77
CA LYS A 319 19.65 17.89 -30.13
C LYS A 319 18.40 18.74 -29.87
N MET A 320 18.54 19.96 -29.35
CA MET A 320 17.40 20.87 -29.14
C MET A 320 16.68 21.23 -30.45
N ASN A 321 17.43 21.54 -31.51
CA ASN A 321 16.85 21.85 -32.82
C ASN A 321 16.09 20.63 -33.39
N SER A 322 16.62 19.41 -33.22
CA SER A 322 15.98 18.20 -33.71
C SER A 322 14.64 17.89 -33.03
N VAL A 323 14.56 18.08 -31.71
CA VAL A 323 13.35 17.80 -30.92
C VAL A 323 12.28 18.84 -31.19
N GLY A 324 12.62 20.13 -31.15
CA GLY A 324 11.66 21.22 -31.38
C GLY A 324 10.96 21.10 -32.75
N ILE A 325 11.70 20.73 -33.81
CA ILE A 325 11.15 20.54 -35.15
C ILE A 325 10.17 19.36 -35.22
N LEU A 326 10.53 18.23 -34.60
CA LEU A 326 9.67 17.03 -34.60
C LEU A 326 8.36 17.28 -33.85
N GLU A 327 8.40 17.95 -32.71
CA GLU A 327 7.23 18.21 -31.88
C GLU A 327 6.27 19.24 -32.52
N ILE A 328 6.79 20.32 -33.12
CA ILE A 328 5.95 21.28 -33.86
C ILE A 328 5.26 20.61 -35.05
N SER A 329 5.96 19.73 -35.76
CA SER A 329 5.38 18.97 -36.88
C SER A 329 4.22 18.08 -36.41
N GLU A 330 4.33 17.42 -35.25
CA GLU A 330 3.24 16.61 -34.69
C GLU A 330 2.06 17.45 -34.19
N ILE A 331 2.32 18.58 -33.53
CA ILE A 331 1.28 19.51 -33.06
C ILE A 331 0.47 20.06 -34.24
N ASN A 332 1.13 20.45 -35.34
CA ASN A 332 0.45 20.96 -36.53
C ASN A 332 -0.46 19.91 -37.19
N LYS A 333 -0.02 18.65 -37.28
CA LYS A 333 -0.86 17.55 -37.81
C LYS A 333 -2.14 17.33 -36.98
N LEU A 334 -2.06 17.52 -35.67
CA LEU A 334 -3.23 17.42 -34.78
C LEU A 334 -4.18 18.61 -34.96
N ILE A 335 -3.65 19.82 -35.15
CA ILE A 335 -4.45 21.01 -35.47
C ILE A 335 -5.23 20.83 -36.78
N ASP A 336 -4.57 20.29 -37.82
CA ASP A 336 -5.21 20.03 -39.11
C ASP A 336 -6.34 19.00 -39.01
N TYR A 337 -6.10 17.89 -38.32
CA TYR A 337 -7.11 16.86 -38.08
C TYR A 337 -8.35 17.40 -37.35
N MET A 338 -8.16 18.29 -36.36
CA MET A 338 -9.28 18.91 -35.65
C MET A 338 -10.09 19.87 -36.54
N ASN A 339 -9.44 20.58 -37.47
CA ASN A 339 -10.15 21.44 -38.42
C ASN A 339 -11.09 20.62 -39.30
N GLU A 340 -10.63 19.50 -39.84
CA GLU A 340 -11.46 18.59 -40.65
C GLU A 340 -12.68 18.06 -39.88
N LYS A 341 -12.51 17.76 -38.58
CA LYS A 341 -13.61 17.29 -37.71
C LYS A 341 -14.61 18.39 -37.38
N ILE A 342 -14.16 19.62 -37.10
CA ILE A 342 -15.04 20.76 -36.84
C ILE A 342 -15.87 21.09 -38.08
N ASP A 343 -15.25 21.08 -39.26
CA ASP A 343 -15.93 21.36 -40.53
C ASP A 343 -17.00 20.30 -40.86
N PHE A 344 -16.72 19.02 -40.57
CA PHE A 344 -17.68 17.92 -40.72
C PHE A 344 -18.89 18.05 -39.78
N ILE A 345 -18.65 18.40 -38.51
CA ILE A 345 -19.72 18.63 -37.52
C ILE A 345 -20.58 19.83 -37.92
N ASP A 346 -19.96 20.89 -38.45
CA ASP A 346 -20.66 22.10 -38.88
C ASP A 346 -21.55 21.84 -40.11
N GLN A 347 -21.12 20.98 -41.03
CA GLN A 347 -21.98 20.49 -42.12
C GLN A 347 -23.18 19.69 -41.60
N LEU A 348 -23.00 18.81 -40.61
CA LEU A 348 -24.07 17.98 -40.02
C LEU A 348 -25.12 18.78 -39.22
N LEU A 349 -24.76 19.94 -38.67
CA LEU A 349 -25.65 20.79 -37.85
C LEU A 349 -26.40 21.87 -38.65
N SER A 350 -26.04 22.07 -39.92
CA SER A 350 -26.56 23.19 -40.72
C SER A 350 -27.96 22.98 -41.31
N ASP A 351 -28.46 21.74 -41.42
CA ASP A 351 -29.70 21.45 -42.13
C ASP A 351 -30.77 20.78 -41.24
N ASN A 352 -31.65 21.60 -40.65
CA ASN A 352 -32.66 21.19 -39.67
C ASN A 352 -33.94 20.58 -40.27
N SER A 353 -34.10 20.52 -41.60
CA SER A 353 -35.36 20.10 -42.21
C SER A 353 -35.56 18.59 -42.29
N ASP A 354 -34.52 17.76 -42.12
CA ASP A 354 -34.65 16.31 -42.32
C ASP A 354 -33.75 15.47 -41.39
N LYS A 355 -34.09 15.48 -40.09
CA LYS A 355 -33.34 14.82 -39.00
C LYS A 355 -33.01 13.35 -39.28
N ARG A 356 -33.96 12.60 -39.84
CA ARG A 356 -33.79 11.18 -40.18
C ARG A 356 -32.74 10.97 -41.27
N ASN A 357 -32.77 11.79 -42.33
CA ASN A 357 -31.77 11.72 -43.40
C ASN A 357 -30.36 12.10 -42.91
N ASN A 358 -30.26 13.01 -41.93
CA ASN A 358 -28.98 13.33 -41.29
C ASN A 358 -28.43 12.14 -40.47
N VAL A 359 -29.28 11.41 -39.74
CA VAL A 359 -28.86 10.19 -39.05
C VAL A 359 -28.50 9.07 -40.03
N LYS A 360 -29.22 8.92 -41.16
CA LYS A 360 -28.85 7.98 -42.24
C LYS A 360 -27.48 8.29 -42.84
N LYS A 361 -27.20 9.56 -43.14
CA LYS A 361 -25.88 10.01 -43.62
C LYS A 361 -24.79 9.74 -42.59
N LEU A 362 -25.07 10.00 -41.31
CA LEU A 362 -24.16 9.69 -40.21
C LEU A 362 -23.82 8.19 -40.17
N VAL A 363 -24.82 7.31 -40.14
CA VAL A 363 -24.63 5.85 -40.07
C VAL A 363 -23.81 5.33 -41.25
N ASN A 364 -24.08 5.82 -42.46
CA ASN A 364 -23.33 5.44 -43.66
C ASN A 364 -21.86 5.86 -43.61
N ASN A 365 -21.54 6.96 -42.90
CA ASN A 365 -20.20 7.49 -42.74
C ASN A 365 -19.43 6.93 -41.52
N LEU A 366 -20.01 6.00 -40.76
CA LEU A 366 -19.32 5.34 -39.65
C LEU A 366 -18.34 4.29 -40.18
N ASN A 367 -17.04 4.52 -39.96
CA ASN A 367 -15.98 3.71 -40.56
C ASN A 367 -15.53 2.53 -39.69
N GLU A 368 -15.85 2.53 -38.39
CA GLU A 368 -15.36 1.54 -37.42
C GLU A 368 -16.37 0.44 -37.09
N ILE A 369 -17.48 0.39 -37.84
CA ILE A 369 -18.52 -0.64 -37.73
C ILE A 369 -18.69 -1.39 -39.06
N SER A 370 -19.09 -2.65 -38.97
CA SER A 370 -19.37 -3.51 -40.14
C SER A 370 -20.65 -3.11 -40.87
N GLU A 371 -20.76 -3.49 -42.15
CA GLU A 371 -21.96 -3.23 -42.95
C GLU A 371 -23.22 -3.84 -42.32
N LYS A 372 -23.12 -5.05 -41.74
CA LYS A 372 -24.22 -5.68 -41.01
C LYS A 372 -24.66 -4.87 -39.77
N GLN A 373 -23.71 -4.20 -39.10
CA GLN A 373 -24.04 -3.31 -37.98
C GLN A 373 -24.72 -2.02 -38.46
N LYS A 374 -24.26 -1.45 -39.58
CA LYS A 374 -24.94 -0.31 -40.23
C LYS A 374 -26.36 -0.67 -40.63
N GLU A 375 -26.57 -1.85 -41.21
CA GLU A 375 -27.91 -2.35 -41.57
C GLU A 375 -28.84 -2.40 -40.35
N LEU A 376 -28.39 -2.96 -39.21
CA LEU A 376 -29.18 -3.00 -37.98
C LEU A 376 -29.48 -1.61 -37.40
N MET A 377 -28.53 -0.67 -37.48
CA MET A 377 -28.75 0.72 -37.05
C MET A 377 -29.72 1.45 -37.97
N LEU A 378 -29.67 1.19 -39.28
CA LEU A 378 -30.64 1.72 -40.23
C LEU A 378 -32.03 1.11 -40.01
N GLU A 379 -32.13 -0.18 -39.69
CA GLU A 379 -33.39 -0.86 -39.35
C GLU A 379 -34.01 -0.33 -38.06
N GLU A 380 -33.22 -0.13 -37.00
CA GLU A 380 -33.68 0.51 -35.76
C GLU A 380 -34.17 1.95 -36.01
N LEU A 381 -33.46 2.71 -36.84
CA LEU A 381 -33.86 4.06 -37.25
C LEU A 381 -35.14 4.07 -38.10
N GLU A 382 -35.33 3.07 -38.97
CA GLU A 382 -36.53 2.96 -39.82
C GLU A 382 -37.78 2.57 -39.04
N ASN A 383 -37.62 1.81 -37.96
CA ASN A 383 -38.71 1.43 -37.07
C ASN A 383 -39.12 2.53 -36.09
N GLU A 384 -38.36 3.63 -35.98
CA GLU A 384 -38.61 4.72 -35.04
C GLU A 384 -39.21 5.97 -35.71
N ASN A 385 -40.34 6.45 -35.20
CA ASN A 385 -41.08 7.60 -35.75
C ASN A 385 -41.07 8.82 -34.83
N ASN A 386 -40.56 8.70 -33.60
CA ASN A 386 -40.46 9.80 -32.67
C ASN A 386 -39.16 10.60 -32.89
N ASN A 387 -39.29 11.87 -33.28
CA ASN A 387 -38.16 12.77 -33.51
C ASN A 387 -37.24 12.96 -32.29
N SER A 388 -37.74 12.86 -31.05
CA SER A 388 -36.87 12.93 -29.87
C SER A 388 -36.04 11.65 -29.71
N VAL A 389 -36.58 10.50 -30.10
CA VAL A 389 -35.89 9.21 -30.06
C VAL A 389 -34.89 9.11 -31.22
N ILE A 390 -35.23 9.62 -32.41
CA ILE A 390 -34.29 9.71 -33.54
C ILE A 390 -33.05 10.54 -33.17
N GLU A 391 -33.21 11.63 -32.41
CA GLU A 391 -32.07 12.41 -31.93
C GLU A 391 -31.27 11.67 -30.83
N ALA A 392 -31.93 10.87 -30.00
CA ALA A 392 -31.25 10.00 -29.04
C ALA A 392 -30.47 8.86 -29.74
N LEU A 393 -31.03 8.29 -30.81
CA LEU A 393 -30.37 7.29 -31.66
C LEU A 393 -29.13 7.87 -32.33
N LYS A 394 -29.16 9.13 -32.77
CA LYS A 394 -27.98 9.83 -33.30
C LYS A 394 -26.81 9.82 -32.31
N GLN A 395 -27.07 10.12 -31.04
CA GLN A 395 -26.04 10.10 -29.98
C GLN A 395 -25.58 8.68 -29.67
N LYS A 396 -26.53 7.75 -29.54
CA LYS A 396 -26.24 6.31 -29.37
C LYS A 396 -25.30 5.77 -30.47
N TYR A 397 -25.55 6.14 -31.73
CA TYR A 397 -24.77 5.69 -32.88
C TYR A 397 -23.37 6.30 -32.95
N LEU A 398 -23.21 7.56 -32.51
CA LEU A 398 -21.90 8.19 -32.33
C LEU A 398 -21.09 7.45 -31.25
N ASN A 399 -21.69 7.18 -30.09
CA ASN A 399 -21.05 6.44 -28.99
C ASN A 399 -20.58 5.05 -29.43
N ILE A 400 -21.43 4.29 -30.14
CA ILE A 400 -21.09 2.95 -30.63
C ILE A 400 -19.85 2.98 -31.53
N ASN A 401 -19.77 3.92 -32.46
CA ASN A 401 -18.61 4.02 -33.36
C ASN A 401 -17.32 4.38 -32.59
N GLU A 402 -17.43 5.23 -31.58
CA GLU A 402 -16.31 5.60 -30.71
C GLU A 402 -15.80 4.41 -29.90
N TYR A 403 -16.72 3.65 -29.31
CA TYR A 403 -16.37 2.46 -28.56
C TYR A 403 -15.70 1.39 -29.44
N MET A 404 -16.18 1.20 -30.67
CA MET A 404 -15.58 0.25 -31.62
C MET A 404 -14.16 0.68 -32.03
N ALA A 405 -13.92 1.97 -32.21
CA ALA A 405 -12.59 2.51 -32.44
C ALA A 405 -11.64 2.20 -31.26
N ARG A 406 -12.12 2.35 -30.02
CA ARG A 406 -11.34 2.05 -28.81
C ARG A 406 -11.02 0.56 -28.68
N ILE A 407 -11.96 -0.31 -29.01
CA ILE A 407 -11.77 -1.77 -29.03
C ILE A 407 -10.66 -2.14 -30.02
N LYS A 408 -10.72 -1.61 -31.25
CA LYS A 408 -9.72 -1.86 -32.30
C LYS A 408 -8.32 -1.37 -31.90
N GLU A 409 -8.23 -0.19 -31.27
CA GLU A 409 -6.97 0.33 -30.75
C GLU A 409 -6.36 -0.56 -29.66
N LEU A 410 -7.15 -0.92 -28.64
CA LEU A 410 -6.69 -1.77 -27.54
C LEU A 410 -6.25 -3.15 -28.06
N LYS A 411 -7.01 -3.71 -29.01
CA LYS A 411 -6.65 -4.95 -29.69
C LYS A 411 -5.29 -4.84 -30.39
N SER A 412 -5.07 -3.79 -31.18
CA SER A 412 -3.80 -3.57 -31.88
C SER A 412 -2.62 -3.39 -30.92
N LYS A 413 -2.80 -2.66 -29.81
CA LYS A 413 -1.77 -2.50 -28.77
C LYS A 413 -1.42 -3.83 -28.11
N ILE A 414 -2.43 -4.64 -27.79
CA ILE A 414 -2.23 -5.97 -27.21
C ILE A 414 -1.52 -6.89 -28.21
N GLU A 415 -1.92 -6.89 -29.49
CA GLU A 415 -1.25 -7.67 -30.56
C GLU A 415 0.21 -7.24 -30.77
N GLU A 416 0.51 -5.94 -30.73
CA GLU A 416 1.87 -5.43 -30.80
C GLU A 416 2.71 -5.91 -29.60
N LEU A 417 2.16 -5.85 -28.39
CA LEU A 417 2.82 -6.37 -27.18
C LEU A 417 3.09 -7.87 -27.29
N VAL A 418 2.10 -8.65 -27.76
CA VAL A 418 2.21 -10.09 -28.01
C VAL A 418 3.28 -10.41 -29.05
N SER A 419 3.36 -9.63 -30.13
CA SER A 419 4.33 -9.84 -31.22
C SER A 419 5.79 -9.66 -30.80
N LYS A 420 6.06 -8.90 -29.73
CA LYS A 420 7.41 -8.65 -29.19
C LYS A 420 7.97 -9.83 -28.37
N LYS A 421 7.20 -10.91 -28.20
CA LYS A 421 7.61 -12.23 -27.67
C LYS A 421 8.05 -12.34 -26.20
N ASP A 422 7.79 -11.36 -25.36
CA ASP A 422 8.05 -11.43 -23.90
C ASP A 422 6.76 -11.60 -23.08
N ILE A 423 5.81 -12.43 -23.52
CA ILE A 423 4.55 -12.68 -22.79
C ILE A 423 4.41 -14.17 -22.45
N PRO A 424 4.17 -14.54 -21.17
CA PRO A 424 3.97 -15.93 -20.77
C PRO A 424 2.82 -16.63 -21.52
N LEU A 425 3.00 -17.90 -21.88
CA LEU A 425 2.07 -18.69 -22.70
C LEU A 425 0.62 -18.71 -22.16
N TYR A 426 0.42 -18.73 -20.84
CA TYR A 426 -0.92 -18.72 -20.24
C TYR A 426 -1.65 -17.36 -20.42
N LYS A 427 -0.91 -16.24 -20.46
CA LYS A 427 -1.49 -14.93 -20.78
C LYS A 427 -1.79 -14.82 -22.27
N LEU A 428 -0.98 -15.43 -23.13
CA LEU A 428 -1.27 -15.55 -24.57
C LEU A 428 -2.57 -16.31 -24.82
N GLN A 429 -2.79 -17.45 -24.15
CA GLN A 429 -4.04 -18.20 -24.25
C GLN A 429 -5.27 -17.41 -23.75
N LYS A 430 -5.11 -16.61 -22.69
CA LYS A 430 -6.17 -15.72 -22.17
C LYS A 430 -6.49 -14.62 -23.19
N VAL A 431 -5.47 -14.05 -23.84
CA VAL A 431 -5.61 -13.05 -24.91
C VAL A 431 -6.31 -13.65 -26.15
N GLU A 432 -5.88 -14.84 -26.59
CA GLU A 432 -6.46 -15.53 -27.75
C GLU A 432 -7.94 -15.87 -27.54
N LYS A 433 -8.28 -16.49 -26.40
CA LYS A 433 -9.66 -16.82 -26.04
C LYS A 433 -10.55 -15.57 -25.97
N PHE A 434 -10.03 -14.49 -25.40
CA PHE A 434 -10.76 -13.24 -25.31
C PHE A 434 -10.98 -12.60 -26.68
N PHE A 435 -10.01 -12.67 -27.60
CA PHE A 435 -10.19 -12.22 -28.99
C PHE A 435 -11.18 -13.09 -29.77
N GLU A 436 -11.26 -14.40 -29.51
CA GLU A 436 -12.31 -15.26 -30.07
C GLU A 436 -13.72 -14.83 -29.60
N GLU A 437 -13.88 -14.55 -28.31
CA GLU A 437 -15.14 -14.07 -27.72
C GLU A 437 -15.57 -12.71 -28.30
N ILE A 438 -14.63 -11.78 -28.50
CA ILE A 438 -14.88 -10.49 -29.18
C ILE A 438 -15.36 -10.71 -30.61
N ASN A 439 -14.65 -11.55 -31.38
CA ASN A 439 -14.99 -11.80 -32.78
C ASN A 439 -16.36 -12.47 -32.92
N ALA A 440 -16.76 -13.32 -31.96
CA ALA A 440 -18.09 -13.91 -31.91
C ALA A 440 -19.19 -12.88 -31.57
N SER A 441 -18.86 -11.90 -30.71
CA SER A 441 -19.79 -10.88 -30.18
C SER A 441 -20.04 -9.70 -31.12
N ASN A 442 -19.18 -9.46 -32.11
CA ASN A 442 -19.27 -8.37 -33.11
C ASN A 442 -20.58 -8.32 -33.93
N ASN A 443 -21.48 -9.28 -33.78
CA ASN A 443 -22.77 -9.33 -34.47
C ASN A 443 -23.92 -8.61 -33.72
N ILE A 444 -23.73 -8.16 -32.48
CA ILE A 444 -24.82 -7.63 -31.64
C ILE A 444 -24.47 -6.24 -31.11
N ILE A 445 -25.32 -5.23 -31.41
CA ILE A 445 -25.13 -3.84 -31.01
C ILE A 445 -25.85 -3.56 -29.69
N TYR A 446 -25.19 -3.81 -28.56
CA TYR A 446 -25.65 -3.33 -27.26
C TYR A 446 -24.54 -2.53 -26.58
N GLU A 447 -24.82 -1.26 -26.30
CA GLU A 447 -23.88 -0.30 -25.68
C GLU A 447 -23.27 -0.85 -24.37
N ASN A 448 -24.07 -1.57 -23.58
CA ASN A 448 -23.62 -2.23 -22.36
C ASN A 448 -22.58 -3.34 -22.61
N VAL A 449 -22.80 -4.17 -23.64
CA VAL A 449 -21.87 -5.26 -24.00
C VAL A 449 -20.53 -4.69 -24.47
N ILE A 450 -20.59 -3.58 -25.21
CA ILE A 450 -19.41 -2.89 -25.74
C ILE A 450 -18.61 -2.21 -24.59
N SER A 451 -19.30 -1.61 -23.62
CA SER A 451 -18.68 -1.01 -22.42
C SER A 451 -17.94 -2.05 -21.57
N ASP A 452 -18.57 -3.21 -21.32
CA ASP A 452 -17.94 -4.31 -20.58
C ASP A 452 -16.67 -4.81 -21.29
N LEU A 453 -16.73 -4.90 -22.62
CA LEU A 453 -15.60 -5.30 -23.45
C LEU A 453 -14.40 -4.33 -23.35
N ILE A 454 -14.67 -3.02 -23.33
CA ILE A 454 -13.64 -1.99 -23.17
C ILE A 454 -13.00 -2.09 -21.79
N TYR A 455 -13.79 -2.32 -20.75
CA TYR A 455 -13.28 -2.50 -19.39
C TYR A 455 -12.34 -3.70 -19.31
N ASP A 456 -12.74 -4.84 -19.87
CA ASP A 456 -11.92 -6.05 -19.87
C ASP A 456 -10.65 -5.91 -20.72
N LEU A 457 -10.72 -5.27 -21.90
CA LEU A 457 -9.55 -4.96 -22.73
C LEU A 457 -8.57 -4.01 -22.03
N SER A 458 -9.08 -2.99 -21.35
CA SER A 458 -8.25 -2.01 -20.64
C SER A 458 -7.52 -2.65 -19.46
N ARG A 459 -8.20 -3.54 -18.72
CA ARG A 459 -7.59 -4.35 -17.66
C ARG A 459 -6.50 -5.26 -18.22
N LEU A 460 -6.78 -5.96 -19.32
CA LEU A 460 -5.82 -6.86 -19.98
C LEU A 460 -4.60 -6.10 -20.51
N HIS A 461 -4.79 -4.94 -21.14
CA HIS A 461 -3.70 -4.08 -21.58
C HIS A 461 -2.82 -3.63 -20.39
N SER A 462 -3.41 -3.20 -19.28
CA SER A 462 -2.67 -2.84 -18.06
C SER A 462 -1.91 -4.02 -17.44
N GLU A 463 -2.51 -5.22 -17.43
CA GLU A 463 -1.87 -6.49 -16.98
C GLU A 463 -0.66 -6.90 -17.85
N LEU A 464 -0.60 -6.44 -19.10
CA LEU A 464 0.48 -6.72 -20.05
C LEU A 464 1.53 -5.60 -20.10
N PHE A 465 1.11 -4.33 -19.97
CA PHE A 465 2.01 -3.17 -20.03
C PHE A 465 2.95 -3.08 -18.83
N SER A 466 2.51 -3.52 -17.65
CA SER A 466 3.35 -3.56 -16.44
C SER A 466 4.59 -4.46 -16.56
N TYR A 467 4.70 -5.26 -17.63
CA TYR A 467 5.79 -6.19 -17.87
C TYR A 467 6.94 -5.58 -18.69
N LYS A 468 6.70 -4.47 -19.39
CA LYS A 468 7.60 -3.97 -20.45
C LYS A 468 8.88 -3.28 -19.96
N ASP A 469 9.04 -3.11 -18.64
CA ASP A 469 10.19 -2.42 -18.03
C ASP A 469 11.16 -3.35 -17.27
N LYS A 470 11.10 -4.67 -17.46
CA LYS A 470 12.06 -5.59 -16.81
C LYS A 470 12.88 -6.39 -17.81
N ASP A 471 13.73 -5.67 -18.52
CA ASP A 471 14.99 -6.21 -19.00
C ASP A 471 15.85 -6.64 -17.79
N LYS A 472 15.74 -7.92 -17.42
CA LYS A 472 16.84 -8.75 -16.91
C LYS A 472 16.34 -10.18 -16.73
N ASN A 473 17.05 -11.12 -17.33
CA ASN A 473 17.12 -12.52 -16.88
C ASN A 473 17.58 -12.55 -15.40
N ILE A 474 16.64 -12.35 -14.47
CA ILE A 474 16.87 -12.55 -13.05
C ILE A 474 16.53 -14.01 -12.78
N GLU A 475 17.56 -14.82 -12.50
CA GLU A 475 17.35 -16.16 -11.94
C GLU A 475 16.70 -16.01 -10.57
N ILE A 476 15.44 -16.45 -10.45
CA ILE A 476 14.66 -16.30 -9.23
C ILE A 476 15.01 -17.42 -8.26
N ASP A 477 15.71 -17.07 -7.17
CA ASP A 477 15.98 -18.00 -6.08
C ASP A 477 14.71 -18.24 -5.23
N LEU A 478 13.95 -19.27 -5.59
CA LEU A 478 12.72 -19.67 -4.91
C LEU A 478 12.93 -20.08 -3.43
N ASN A 479 14.17 -20.41 -3.01
CA ASN A 479 14.43 -20.81 -1.62
C ASN A 479 14.16 -19.69 -0.62
N LYS A 480 14.35 -18.42 -1.03
CA LYS A 480 14.04 -17.23 -0.20
C LYS A 480 12.57 -17.16 0.21
N TYR A 481 11.70 -17.79 -0.56
CA TYR A 481 10.25 -17.74 -0.35
C TYR A 481 9.73 -18.93 0.47
N ILE A 482 10.53 -19.97 0.76
CA ILE A 482 10.10 -21.14 1.56
C ILE A 482 9.47 -20.75 2.90
N LYS A 483 9.94 -19.65 3.51
CA LYS A 483 9.38 -19.09 4.76
C LYS A 483 7.87 -18.79 4.67
N PHE A 484 7.35 -18.43 3.50
CA PHE A 484 5.91 -18.19 3.31
C PHE A 484 5.08 -19.47 3.44
N ILE A 485 5.63 -20.65 3.07
CA ILE A 485 4.97 -21.94 3.29
C ILE A 485 4.72 -22.16 4.79
N ASP A 486 5.69 -21.78 5.62
CA ASP A 486 5.62 -21.93 7.08
C ASP A 486 4.70 -20.89 7.71
N ALA A 487 4.73 -19.66 7.19
CA ALA A 487 3.91 -18.55 7.65
C ALA A 487 2.41 -18.75 7.37
N PHE A 488 2.06 -19.27 6.19
CA PHE A 488 0.65 -19.49 5.80
C PHE A 488 0.07 -20.80 6.33
N THR A 489 0.92 -21.70 6.83
CA THR A 489 0.49 -22.93 7.49
C THR A 489 -0.03 -22.67 8.89
N TYR A 490 -1.28 -23.07 9.13
CA TYR A 490 -1.92 -22.94 10.43
C TYR A 490 -2.72 -24.20 10.79
N THR A 491 -2.56 -24.68 12.03
CA THR A 491 -3.03 -26.01 12.43
C THR A 491 -3.78 -26.01 13.76
N ASN A 492 -4.18 -24.83 14.24
CA ASN A 492 -4.82 -24.71 15.55
C ASN A 492 -6.29 -25.12 15.50
N THR A 493 -6.66 -26.07 16.35
CA THR A 493 -8.02 -26.59 16.54
C THR A 493 -8.59 -26.25 17.93
N ASP A 494 -7.81 -25.58 18.78
CA ASP A 494 -8.08 -25.47 20.22
C ASP A 494 -9.32 -24.63 20.55
N ILE A 495 -9.71 -23.71 19.66
CA ILE A 495 -10.91 -22.88 19.82
C ILE A 495 -12.19 -23.72 19.93
N SER A 496 -12.20 -24.93 19.36
CA SER A 496 -13.32 -25.87 19.46
C SER A 496 -13.68 -26.27 20.89
N ASN A 497 -12.73 -26.15 21.81
CA ASN A 497 -12.95 -26.46 23.22
C ASN A 497 -13.73 -25.37 23.97
N SER A 498 -13.89 -24.18 23.40
CA SER A 498 -14.59 -23.04 24.01
C SER A 498 -16.04 -22.90 23.55
N PHE A 499 -16.49 -23.71 22.60
CA PHE A 499 -17.84 -23.61 22.04
C PHE A 499 -18.98 -24.06 22.98
N ASN A 500 -18.64 -24.53 24.18
CA ASN A 500 -19.64 -24.90 25.18
C ASN A 500 -20.22 -23.71 25.94
N GLU A 501 -19.51 -22.58 25.98
CA GLU A 501 -19.84 -21.36 26.74
C GLU A 501 -20.70 -20.41 25.88
N LYS A 502 -21.68 -19.71 26.46
CA LYS A 502 -22.54 -18.80 25.67
C LYS A 502 -21.79 -17.60 25.13
N ILE A 503 -20.87 -17.05 25.92
CA ILE A 503 -19.88 -16.07 25.48
C ILE A 503 -18.53 -16.53 26.04
N PHE A 504 -17.47 -16.44 25.26
CA PHE A 504 -16.12 -16.75 25.70
C PHE A 504 -15.11 -15.73 25.19
N PHE A 505 -14.10 -15.48 26.02
CA PHE A 505 -12.93 -14.68 25.71
C PHE A 505 -11.69 -15.38 26.25
N ASN A 506 -10.76 -15.74 25.37
CA ASN A 506 -9.54 -16.46 25.74
C ASN A 506 -8.30 -15.69 25.29
N ILE A 507 -7.31 -15.63 26.17
CA ILE A 507 -5.98 -15.10 25.89
C ILE A 507 -4.97 -16.25 26.01
N ASN A 508 -4.20 -16.47 24.96
CA ASN A 508 -3.02 -17.33 24.96
C ASN A 508 -1.78 -16.46 25.07
N LEU A 509 -0.87 -16.82 25.98
CA LEU A 509 0.37 -16.07 26.19
C LEU A 509 1.55 -16.73 25.45
N ILE A 510 2.47 -15.90 24.95
CA ILE A 510 3.70 -16.34 24.26
C ILE A 510 4.68 -16.95 25.27
N LYS A 511 4.77 -16.35 26.46
CA LYS A 511 5.68 -16.73 27.54
C LYS A 511 4.96 -17.48 28.64
N SER A 512 5.71 -18.30 29.37
CA SER A 512 5.23 -18.91 30.61
C SER A 512 4.99 -17.84 31.68
N PHE A 513 4.14 -18.14 32.67
CA PHE A 513 3.93 -17.21 33.80
C PHE A 513 5.21 -16.95 34.60
N LYS A 514 6.16 -17.90 34.60
CA LYS A 514 7.46 -17.75 35.23
C LYS A 514 8.29 -16.65 34.56
N GLU A 515 8.46 -16.73 33.25
CA GLU A 515 9.22 -15.71 32.48
C GLU A 515 8.57 -14.33 32.61
N ILE A 516 7.25 -14.27 32.57
CA ILE A 516 6.50 -13.03 32.80
C ILE A 516 6.76 -12.47 34.21
N SER A 517 6.78 -13.34 35.23
CA SER A 517 7.06 -12.91 36.60
C SER A 517 8.52 -12.48 36.80
N GLU A 518 9.48 -13.14 36.16
CA GLU A 518 10.90 -12.77 36.22
C GLU A 518 11.15 -11.41 35.56
N GLU A 519 10.53 -11.13 34.41
CA GLU A 519 10.62 -9.82 33.74
C GLU A 519 9.97 -8.70 34.56
N LEU A 520 8.81 -8.98 35.18
CA LEU A 520 8.14 -8.04 36.07
C LEU A 520 8.96 -7.72 37.33
N ILE A 521 9.70 -8.69 37.86
CA ILE A 521 10.52 -8.54 39.06
C ILE A 521 11.86 -7.85 38.75
N ASN A 522 12.49 -8.18 37.62
CA ASN A 522 13.87 -7.76 37.32
C ASN A 522 13.97 -6.44 36.54
N ASP A 523 13.08 -6.19 35.57
CA ASP A 523 13.30 -5.12 34.58
C ASP A 523 12.35 -3.91 34.72
N ASN A 524 11.31 -3.98 35.57
CA ASN A 524 10.28 -2.94 35.75
C ASN A 524 9.65 -2.40 34.44
N LYS A 525 9.81 -3.11 33.32
CA LYS A 525 9.24 -2.80 32.01
C LYS A 525 8.35 -3.96 31.60
N PHE A 526 7.05 -3.72 31.55
CA PHE A 526 6.06 -4.71 31.15
C PHE A 526 5.42 -4.31 29.83
N ASP A 527 5.86 -4.91 28.72
CA ASP A 527 5.13 -4.83 27.46
C ASP A 527 4.00 -5.87 27.45
N GLY A 528 2.82 -5.47 27.93
CA GLY A 528 1.65 -6.35 28.05
C GLY A 528 1.08 -6.81 26.70
N LEU A 529 1.28 -6.05 25.62
CA LEU A 529 0.79 -6.39 24.28
C LEU A 529 1.72 -7.38 23.56
N GLY A 530 3.04 -7.29 23.83
CA GLY A 530 4.05 -8.23 23.34
C GLY A 530 3.90 -9.68 23.86
N LEU A 531 3.06 -9.91 24.88
CA LEU A 531 2.85 -11.23 25.50
C LEU A 531 1.69 -12.03 24.88
N ILE A 532 0.79 -11.38 24.14
CA ILE A 532 -0.42 -12.02 23.64
C ILE A 532 -0.11 -12.78 22.35
N ALA A 533 -0.08 -14.10 22.44
CA ALA A 533 0.12 -14.98 21.28
C ALA A 533 -1.17 -15.08 20.47
N ASN A 534 -2.32 -15.16 21.14
CA ASN A 534 -3.60 -15.38 20.49
C ASN A 534 -4.76 -14.88 21.38
N LEU A 535 -5.75 -14.26 20.74
CA LEU A 535 -7.00 -13.81 21.32
C LEU A 535 -8.15 -14.52 20.60
N ASN A 536 -9.07 -15.10 21.37
CA ASN A 536 -10.31 -15.65 20.84
C ASN A 536 -11.49 -15.01 21.53
N LEU A 537 -12.46 -14.55 20.75
CA LEU A 537 -13.73 -14.05 21.24
C LEU A 537 -14.84 -14.78 20.48
N GLY A 538 -15.88 -15.22 21.17
CA GLY A 538 -17.01 -15.81 20.48
C GLY A 538 -18.24 -15.94 21.35
N PHE A 539 -19.31 -16.36 20.69
CA PHE A 539 -20.60 -16.61 21.32
C PHE A 539 -21.22 -17.88 20.75
N ASN A 540 -22.06 -18.54 21.54
CA ASN A 540 -22.83 -19.72 21.14
C ASN A 540 -24.28 -19.57 21.61
N LEU A 541 -25.20 -19.96 20.74
CA LEU A 541 -26.64 -19.95 20.93
C LEU A 541 -27.15 -21.39 20.91
N ASN A 542 -27.96 -21.74 21.92
CA ASN A 542 -28.63 -23.03 21.94
C ASN A 542 -29.79 -22.99 20.94
N VAL A 543 -29.74 -23.82 19.90
CA VAL A 543 -30.86 -24.01 18.97
C VAL A 543 -31.90 -24.94 19.60
N ASN A 544 -31.41 -26.02 20.22
CA ASN A 544 -32.22 -26.95 21.00
C ASN A 544 -31.34 -27.56 22.12
N LYS A 545 -31.80 -28.63 22.76
CA LYS A 545 -31.08 -29.30 23.87
C LYS A 545 -29.75 -29.90 23.43
N ASP A 546 -29.63 -30.28 22.16
CA ASP A 546 -28.51 -31.07 21.65
C ASP A 546 -27.62 -30.26 20.70
N ILE A 547 -28.11 -29.13 20.17
CA ILE A 547 -27.45 -28.33 19.13
C ILE A 547 -27.19 -26.90 19.60
N LYS A 548 -25.94 -26.48 19.48
CA LYS A 548 -25.52 -25.07 19.61
C LYS A 548 -24.86 -24.58 18.33
N VAL A 549 -25.14 -23.34 17.97
CA VAL A 549 -24.49 -22.65 16.84
C VAL A 549 -23.83 -21.38 17.34
N GLY A 550 -22.68 -21.03 16.80
CA GLY A 550 -21.92 -19.88 17.28
C GLY A 550 -21.14 -19.15 16.21
N GLY A 551 -20.62 -18.01 16.60
CA GLY A 551 -19.70 -17.19 15.82
C GLY A 551 -18.48 -16.83 16.65
N PHE A 552 -17.32 -16.70 16.02
CA PHE A 552 -16.09 -16.34 16.70
C PHE A 552 -15.16 -15.50 15.82
N LEU A 553 -14.33 -14.72 16.51
CA LEU A 553 -13.18 -13.99 15.98
C LEU A 553 -11.92 -14.50 16.68
N GLU A 554 -10.85 -14.65 15.90
CA GLU A 554 -9.55 -15.07 16.40
C GLU A 554 -8.47 -14.16 15.83
N TYR A 555 -7.61 -13.64 16.71
CA TYR A 555 -6.35 -13.02 16.34
C TYR A 555 -5.21 -13.89 16.85
N GLN A 556 -4.20 -14.13 16.03
CA GLN A 556 -2.99 -14.82 16.47
C GLN A 556 -1.75 -14.18 15.88
N ARG A 557 -0.79 -13.91 16.75
CA ARG A 557 0.57 -13.51 16.41
C ARG A 557 1.47 -14.74 16.46
N SER A 558 2.00 -15.16 15.31
CA SER A 558 2.95 -16.27 15.20
C SER A 558 4.05 -15.93 14.20
N ILE A 559 4.42 -16.86 13.30
CA ILE A 559 5.29 -16.55 12.16
C ILE A 559 4.59 -15.51 11.27
N ALA A 560 3.30 -15.74 10.98
CA ALA A 560 2.38 -14.77 10.39
C ALA A 560 1.42 -14.21 11.45
N ASN A 561 0.86 -13.03 11.15
CA ASN A 561 -0.30 -12.51 11.85
C ASN A 561 -1.56 -13.11 11.22
N HIS A 562 -2.40 -13.74 12.03
CA HIS A 562 -3.64 -14.33 11.58
C HIS A 562 -4.83 -13.56 12.16
N ILE A 563 -5.76 -13.17 11.30
CA ILE A 563 -7.08 -12.69 11.69
C ILE A 563 -8.09 -13.66 11.09
N SER A 564 -8.98 -14.18 11.93
CA SER A 564 -9.95 -15.17 11.51
C SER A 564 -11.34 -14.83 12.01
N ILE A 565 -12.32 -15.18 11.20
CA ILE A 565 -13.73 -15.20 11.55
C ILE A 565 -14.27 -16.58 11.24
N GLY A 566 -15.15 -17.09 12.09
CA GLY A 566 -15.71 -18.41 11.86
C GLY A 566 -17.06 -18.61 12.52
N THR A 567 -17.69 -19.71 12.13
CA THR A 567 -18.92 -20.21 12.73
C THR A 567 -18.68 -21.60 13.30
N SER A 568 -19.33 -21.89 14.42
CA SER A 568 -19.25 -23.18 15.11
C SER A 568 -20.61 -23.87 15.08
N PHE A 569 -20.55 -25.20 15.03
CA PHE A 569 -21.69 -26.08 15.22
C PHE A 569 -21.31 -27.12 16.27
N ASN A 570 -22.16 -27.29 17.29
CA ASN A 570 -21.90 -28.22 18.38
C ASN A 570 -23.11 -29.10 18.60
N HIS A 571 -22.85 -30.39 18.61
CA HIS A 571 -23.73 -31.46 19.03
C HIS A 571 -23.19 -32.08 20.33
N ASN A 572 -24.03 -32.71 21.14
CA ASN A 572 -23.62 -33.31 22.43
C ASN A 572 -22.39 -34.23 22.35
N ASP A 573 -22.22 -34.93 21.22
CA ASP A 573 -21.11 -35.86 20.96
C ASP A 573 -20.14 -35.34 19.88
N GLY A 574 -20.16 -34.05 19.53
CA GLY A 574 -19.24 -33.55 18.50
C GLY A 574 -19.31 -32.06 18.22
N ASN A 575 -18.17 -31.46 17.89
CA ASN A 575 -18.06 -30.04 17.58
C ASN A 575 -17.40 -29.86 16.22
N ALA A 576 -17.85 -28.86 15.47
CA ALA A 576 -17.33 -28.51 14.16
C ALA A 576 -17.21 -26.99 14.03
N PHE A 577 -16.32 -26.53 13.15
CA PHE A 577 -16.29 -25.13 12.75
C PHE A 577 -15.89 -24.97 11.29
N ILE A 578 -16.31 -23.85 10.73
CA ILE A 578 -15.79 -23.29 9.49
C ILE A 578 -15.13 -21.97 9.84
N ARG A 579 -13.87 -21.78 9.44
CA ARG A 579 -13.09 -20.58 9.73
C ARG A 579 -12.48 -20.04 8.46
N TYR A 580 -12.77 -18.79 8.15
CA TYR A 580 -12.03 -18.01 7.17
C TYR A 580 -10.91 -17.26 7.90
N ARG A 581 -9.69 -17.34 7.36
CA ARG A 581 -8.49 -16.79 8.00
C ARG A 581 -7.61 -16.06 7.00
N LEU A 582 -7.30 -14.81 7.31
CA LEU A 582 -6.27 -14.02 6.64
C LEU A 582 -4.95 -14.26 7.36
N ALA A 583 -3.91 -14.64 6.63
CA ALA A 583 -2.55 -14.78 7.14
C ALA A 583 -1.68 -13.70 6.48
N GLU A 584 -1.20 -12.74 7.27
CA GLU A 584 -0.28 -11.69 6.82
C GLU A 584 1.15 -12.04 7.24
N TYR A 585 2.06 -12.00 6.27
CA TYR A 585 3.49 -12.14 6.51
C TYR A 585 4.26 -11.24 5.56
N ASN A 586 5.06 -10.31 6.10
CA ASN A 586 5.85 -9.34 5.34
C ASN A 586 5.02 -8.52 4.34
N GLY A 587 3.82 -8.09 4.72
CA GLY A 587 2.91 -7.31 3.87
C GLY A 587 2.10 -8.15 2.89
N ILE A 588 2.32 -9.47 2.83
CA ILE A 588 1.63 -10.37 1.90
C ILE A 588 0.52 -11.12 2.62
N ILE A 589 -0.69 -11.08 2.05
CA ILE A 589 -1.89 -11.69 2.62
C ILE A 589 -2.24 -12.98 1.88
N ASN A 590 -2.43 -14.07 2.63
CA ASN A 590 -2.94 -15.33 2.14
C ASN A 590 -4.32 -15.65 2.74
N HIS A 591 -5.25 -16.05 1.87
CA HIS A 591 -6.62 -16.36 2.26
C HIS A 591 -6.73 -17.86 2.55
N ASN A 592 -7.33 -18.20 3.68
CA ASN A 592 -7.45 -19.58 4.11
C ASN A 592 -8.88 -19.92 4.49
N LEU A 593 -9.29 -21.14 4.18
CA LEU A 593 -10.55 -21.73 4.63
C LEU A 593 -10.25 -23.01 5.38
N ASP A 594 -10.62 -23.05 6.65
CA ASP A 594 -10.44 -24.18 7.54
C ASP A 594 -11.81 -24.83 7.83
N LEU A 595 -11.90 -26.14 7.62
CA LEU A 595 -13.05 -26.98 7.96
C LEU A 595 -12.62 -27.97 9.02
N TYR A 596 -13.24 -27.92 10.19
CA TYR A 596 -12.93 -28.82 11.28
C TYR A 596 -14.17 -29.56 11.75
N GLY A 597 -14.03 -30.85 11.99
CA GLY A 597 -15.03 -31.67 12.67
C GLY A 597 -14.35 -32.55 13.71
N LYS A 598 -14.97 -32.69 14.87
CA LYS A 598 -14.48 -33.48 16.00
C LYS A 598 -15.61 -34.27 16.61
N TYR A 599 -15.46 -35.58 16.65
CA TYR A 599 -16.32 -36.46 17.42
C TYR A 599 -15.73 -36.65 18.81
N ASN A 600 -16.55 -36.54 19.84
CA ASN A 600 -16.16 -36.77 21.22
C ASN A 600 -17.19 -37.68 21.89
N LYS A 601 -16.73 -38.54 22.80
CA LYS A 601 -17.65 -39.40 23.56
C LYS A 601 -17.33 -39.34 25.03
N LYS A 602 -18.22 -38.76 25.82
CA LYS A 602 -18.06 -38.69 27.27
C LYS A 602 -18.40 -40.04 27.92
N ILE A 603 -17.48 -40.56 28.73
CA ILE A 603 -17.58 -41.80 29.49
C ILE A 603 -17.45 -41.44 30.97
N ASN A 604 -18.51 -41.63 31.76
CA ASN A 604 -18.46 -41.43 33.21
C ASN A 604 -17.85 -42.68 33.84
N LEU A 605 -16.64 -42.58 34.41
CA LEU A 605 -15.97 -43.74 35.01
C LEU A 605 -16.47 -44.01 36.42
N ILE A 606 -16.40 -42.99 37.27
CA ILE A 606 -16.87 -43.00 38.65
C ILE A 606 -17.43 -41.61 38.97
N LYS A 607 -18.04 -41.48 40.15
CA LYS A 607 -18.55 -40.18 40.61
C LYS A 607 -17.44 -39.13 40.55
N ASN A 608 -17.71 -38.04 39.82
CA ASN A 608 -16.82 -36.91 39.59
C ASN A 608 -15.59 -37.16 38.68
N LEU A 609 -15.45 -38.33 38.04
CA LEU A 609 -14.36 -38.61 37.10
C LEU A 609 -14.91 -39.05 35.74
N ASP A 610 -14.64 -38.24 34.73
CA ASP A 610 -15.08 -38.47 33.36
C ASP A 610 -13.87 -38.60 32.43
N ILE A 611 -13.97 -39.46 31.42
CA ILE A 611 -13.02 -39.51 30.30
C ILE A 611 -13.77 -39.22 29.01
N THR A 612 -13.20 -38.36 28.17
CA THR A 612 -13.75 -37.97 26.88
C THR A 612 -12.69 -38.20 25.80
N PRO A 613 -12.57 -39.43 25.25
CA PRO A 613 -11.86 -39.66 24.00
C PRO A 613 -12.49 -38.81 22.89
N SER A 614 -11.64 -38.30 22.00
CA SER A 614 -12.10 -37.61 20.80
C SER A 614 -11.16 -37.78 19.63
N VAL A 615 -11.75 -37.74 18.43
CA VAL A 615 -11.05 -37.75 17.16
C VAL A 615 -11.57 -36.60 16.31
N GLY A 616 -10.68 -35.81 15.75
CA GLY A 616 -11.02 -34.69 14.87
C GLY A 616 -10.20 -34.68 13.60
N ILE A 617 -10.74 -34.03 12.59
CA ILE A 617 -10.09 -33.81 11.29
C ILE A 617 -10.24 -32.34 10.94
N LEU A 618 -9.11 -31.71 10.65
CA LEU A 618 -8.99 -30.36 10.09
C LEU A 618 -8.58 -30.49 8.62
N ILE A 619 -9.37 -29.93 7.72
CA ILE A 619 -9.01 -29.69 6.33
C ILE A 619 -8.79 -28.19 6.19
N THR A 620 -7.67 -27.79 5.61
CA THR A 620 -7.33 -26.39 5.39
C THR A 620 -7.02 -26.17 3.93
N TYR A 621 -7.70 -25.23 3.30
CA TYR A 621 -7.38 -24.72 1.98
C TYR A 621 -6.67 -23.38 2.14
N SER A 622 -5.53 -23.21 1.47
CA SER A 622 -4.89 -21.91 1.30
C SER A 622 -5.00 -21.49 -0.16
N SER A 623 -5.38 -20.24 -0.38
CA SER A 623 -5.46 -19.65 -1.71
C SER A 623 -4.08 -19.57 -2.35
N LYS A 624 -4.14 -19.45 -3.67
CA LYS A 624 -3.04 -18.97 -4.48
C LYS A 624 -2.71 -17.52 -4.08
N THR A 625 -1.44 -17.18 -3.91
CA THR A 625 -1.00 -15.85 -3.44
C THR A 625 0.30 -15.43 -4.10
N MET A 626 0.32 -14.22 -4.67
CA MET A 626 1.54 -13.60 -5.19
C MET A 626 2.48 -13.26 -4.04
N LEU A 627 3.68 -13.83 -4.07
CA LEU A 627 4.74 -13.55 -3.09
C LEU A 627 5.70 -12.46 -3.58
N ASP A 628 5.82 -12.33 -4.89
CA ASP A 628 6.62 -11.34 -5.61
C ASP A 628 6.04 -11.20 -7.02
N GLU A 629 6.60 -10.34 -7.85
CA GLU A 629 6.14 -10.11 -9.22
C GLU A 629 6.09 -11.38 -10.09
N TYR A 630 6.99 -12.34 -9.83
CA TYR A 630 7.13 -13.58 -10.60
C TYR A 630 7.02 -14.86 -9.76
N VAL A 631 6.81 -14.71 -8.44
CA VAL A 631 6.81 -15.84 -7.51
C VAL A 631 5.47 -15.96 -6.84
N GLU A 632 4.96 -17.18 -6.85
CA GLU A 632 3.61 -17.44 -6.41
C GLU A 632 3.57 -18.62 -5.46
N TYR A 633 2.89 -18.43 -4.34
CA TYR A 633 2.45 -19.52 -3.49
C TYR A 633 1.23 -20.17 -4.15
N ASN A 634 1.37 -21.42 -4.58
CA ASN A 634 0.29 -22.15 -5.20
C ASN A 634 -0.79 -22.51 -4.17
N HIS A 635 -2.00 -22.81 -4.64
CA HIS A 635 -3.06 -23.29 -3.76
C HIS A 635 -2.61 -24.55 -3.03
N ARG A 636 -3.10 -24.71 -1.80
CA ARG A 636 -2.72 -25.82 -0.93
C ARG A 636 -3.93 -26.41 -0.26
N ILE A 637 -3.93 -27.74 -0.13
CA ILE A 637 -4.83 -28.47 0.76
C ILE A 637 -3.96 -29.16 1.81
N GLY A 638 -4.25 -28.92 3.09
CA GLY A 638 -3.65 -29.62 4.21
C GLY A 638 -4.71 -30.40 4.97
N VAL A 639 -4.33 -31.56 5.51
CA VAL A 639 -5.22 -32.42 6.30
C VAL A 639 -4.51 -32.80 7.60
N ILE A 640 -5.18 -32.62 8.73
CA ILE A 640 -4.65 -32.92 10.07
C ILE A 640 -5.70 -33.69 10.85
N ALA A 641 -5.33 -34.87 11.32
CA ALA A 641 -6.06 -35.63 12.31
C ALA A 641 -5.59 -35.26 13.73
N ASP A 642 -6.53 -35.19 14.66
CA ASP A 642 -6.32 -34.87 16.07
C ASP A 642 -6.94 -35.99 16.91
N VAL A 643 -6.15 -36.67 17.72
CA VAL A 643 -6.61 -37.71 18.64
C VAL A 643 -6.25 -37.27 20.05
N GLU A 644 -7.24 -37.15 20.92
CA GLU A 644 -7.02 -36.73 22.30
C GLU A 644 -7.94 -37.47 23.27
N SER A 645 -7.62 -37.44 24.55
CA SER A 645 -8.42 -38.09 25.59
C SER A 645 -8.45 -37.24 26.84
N LYS A 646 -9.51 -36.44 26.99
CA LYS A 646 -9.65 -35.52 28.11
C LYS A 646 -10.16 -36.25 29.35
N ILE A 647 -9.42 -36.19 30.43
CA ILE A 647 -9.77 -36.74 31.74
C ILE A 647 -10.16 -35.57 32.64
N ASP A 648 -11.41 -35.53 33.09
CA ASP A 648 -11.99 -34.47 33.92
C ASP A 648 -12.28 -35.00 35.33
N TYR A 649 -11.84 -34.28 36.37
CA TYR A 649 -12.11 -34.59 37.77
C TYR A 649 -12.72 -33.39 38.50
N LEU A 650 -13.95 -33.55 39.00
CA LEU A 650 -14.71 -32.50 39.68
C LEU A 650 -14.49 -32.57 41.20
N ILE A 651 -13.84 -31.54 41.76
CA ILE A 651 -13.61 -31.41 43.20
C ILE A 651 -14.07 -30.03 43.69
N SER A 652 -15.02 -30.01 44.63
CA SER A 652 -15.52 -28.77 45.27
C SER A 652 -15.95 -27.68 44.26
N GLY A 653 -16.60 -28.08 43.17
CA GLY A 653 -17.05 -27.17 42.10
C GLY A 653 -15.93 -26.67 41.17
N ILE A 654 -14.72 -27.20 41.29
CA ILE A 654 -13.59 -26.96 40.39
C ILE A 654 -13.37 -28.21 39.56
N ASN A 655 -13.39 -28.07 38.24
CA ASN A 655 -13.05 -29.14 37.32
C ASN A 655 -11.56 -29.08 36.99
N ILE A 656 -10.82 -30.12 37.35
CA ILE A 656 -9.41 -30.32 37.03
C ILE A 656 -9.35 -31.26 35.85
N TYR A 657 -8.61 -30.92 34.79
CA TYR A 657 -8.52 -31.80 33.63
C TYR A 657 -7.09 -31.98 33.12
N VAL A 658 -6.88 -33.15 32.52
CA VAL A 658 -5.66 -33.53 31.80
C VAL A 658 -6.07 -34.03 30.43
N ASN A 659 -5.39 -33.60 29.38
CA ASN A 659 -5.72 -33.90 28.00
C ASN A 659 -4.44 -34.22 27.19
N PRO A 660 -3.97 -35.48 27.20
CA PRO A 660 -2.99 -35.94 26.23
C PRO A 660 -3.55 -35.89 24.81
N PHE A 661 -2.73 -35.50 23.85
CA PHE A 661 -3.11 -35.43 22.45
C PHE A 661 -1.98 -35.80 21.50
N ILE A 662 -2.36 -36.32 20.33
CA ILE A 662 -1.49 -36.56 19.19
C ILE A 662 -2.19 -35.96 17.96
N LYS A 663 -1.48 -35.12 17.23
CA LYS A 663 -1.91 -34.56 15.95
C LYS A 663 -0.97 -35.05 14.88
N PHE A 664 -1.53 -35.59 13.82
CA PHE A 664 -0.75 -35.99 12.66
C PHE A 664 -1.43 -35.59 11.37
N GLY A 665 -0.65 -35.33 10.33
CA GLY A 665 -1.23 -34.86 9.09
C GLY A 665 -0.21 -34.65 7.99
N TYR A 666 -0.71 -34.24 6.84
CA TYR A 666 0.10 -33.92 5.69
C TYR A 666 -0.21 -32.50 5.23
N ASN A 667 0.85 -31.76 4.97
CA ASN A 667 0.74 -30.37 4.57
C ASN A 667 1.80 -30.06 3.51
N ASN A 668 1.38 -29.68 2.30
CA ASN A 668 2.29 -29.52 1.17
C ASN A 668 2.14 -28.16 0.51
N GLY A 669 3.04 -27.23 0.86
CA GLY A 669 3.12 -25.94 0.19
C GLY A 669 4.01 -26.03 -1.05
N LYS A 670 3.56 -25.43 -2.15
CA LYS A 670 4.34 -25.31 -3.38
C LYS A 670 4.47 -23.84 -3.74
N ILE A 671 5.70 -23.40 -3.99
CA ILE A 671 6.02 -22.09 -4.54
C ILE A 671 6.49 -22.30 -5.96
N VAL A 672 5.95 -21.54 -6.90
CA VAL A 672 6.16 -21.72 -8.33
C VAL A 672 6.61 -20.39 -8.93
N GLU A 673 7.56 -20.45 -9.85
CA GLU A 673 7.86 -19.34 -10.73
C GLU A 673 6.78 -19.24 -11.80
N MET A 674 6.13 -18.08 -11.94
CA MET A 674 4.99 -17.93 -12.85
C MET A 674 5.35 -18.15 -14.32
N ASN A 675 6.59 -17.83 -14.70
CA ASN A 675 7.07 -17.91 -16.07
C ASN A 675 7.66 -19.29 -16.41
N ASN A 676 7.91 -20.13 -15.40
CA ASN A 676 8.41 -21.48 -15.55
C ASN A 676 7.79 -22.39 -14.49
N SER A 677 6.66 -23.02 -14.81
CA SER A 677 5.97 -23.91 -13.87
C SER A 677 6.77 -25.17 -13.48
N GLU A 678 7.82 -25.49 -14.24
CA GLU A 678 8.77 -26.56 -13.90
C GLU A 678 9.79 -26.11 -12.86
N ASN A 679 10.05 -24.80 -12.74
CA ASN A 679 10.83 -24.23 -11.64
C ASN A 679 9.91 -23.99 -10.43
N PHE A 680 10.01 -24.87 -9.44
CA PHE A 680 9.24 -24.78 -8.22
C PHE A 680 10.04 -25.26 -7.02
N VAL A 681 9.68 -24.75 -5.85
CA VAL A 681 10.11 -25.31 -4.57
C VAL A 681 8.88 -25.82 -3.84
N GLN A 682 8.92 -27.08 -3.47
CA GLN A 682 7.85 -27.74 -2.75
C GLN A 682 8.34 -28.21 -1.39
N ARG A 683 7.52 -27.98 -0.37
CA ARG A 683 7.81 -28.41 0.99
C ARG A 683 6.61 -29.18 1.53
N GLY A 684 6.70 -30.50 1.43
CA GLY A 684 5.89 -31.42 2.21
C GLY A 684 6.34 -31.39 3.67
N LYS A 685 5.41 -31.13 4.58
CA LYS A 685 5.58 -31.29 6.02
C LYS A 685 4.62 -32.37 6.46
N ASP A 686 5.18 -33.55 6.71
CA ASP A 686 4.53 -34.50 7.61
C ASP A 686 4.46 -33.81 8.97
N TYR A 687 3.23 -33.57 9.41
CA TYR A 687 2.95 -32.93 10.67
C TYR A 687 2.82 -34.04 11.70
N PHE A 688 3.72 -34.12 12.69
CA PHE A 688 3.52 -34.98 13.86
C PHE A 688 3.79 -34.16 15.13
N VAL A 689 2.76 -33.99 15.93
CA VAL A 689 2.83 -33.24 17.20
C VAL A 689 2.18 -34.08 18.28
N TYR A 690 2.89 -34.27 19.37
CA TYR A 690 2.36 -34.92 20.57
C TYR A 690 2.44 -33.95 21.74
N GLY A 691 1.56 -34.11 22.72
CA GLY A 691 1.55 -33.20 23.84
C GLY A 691 0.58 -33.57 24.95
N LEU A 692 0.58 -32.72 25.96
CA LEU A 692 -0.24 -32.83 27.16
C LEU A 692 -0.73 -31.44 27.54
N LYS A 693 -2.03 -31.30 27.77
CA LYS A 693 -2.61 -30.10 28.39
C LYS A 693 -3.13 -30.45 29.77
N THR A 694 -2.92 -29.55 30.72
CA THR A 694 -3.50 -29.65 32.06
C THR A 694 -4.12 -28.32 32.43
N GLY A 695 -5.25 -28.33 33.13
CA GLY A 695 -5.90 -27.08 33.50
C GLY A 695 -7.02 -27.20 34.51
N LEU A 696 -7.53 -26.03 34.87
CA LEU A 696 -8.62 -25.86 35.83
C LEU A 696 -9.74 -25.08 35.16
N LYS A 697 -10.99 -25.47 35.43
CA LYS A 697 -12.19 -24.74 35.04
C LYS A 697 -13.13 -24.61 36.23
N LYS A 698 -13.63 -23.41 36.49
CA LYS A 698 -14.63 -23.14 37.53
C LYS A 698 -15.75 -22.27 36.98
N GLU A 699 -16.99 -22.72 37.19
CA GLU A 699 -18.19 -21.91 36.98
C GLU A 699 -18.66 -21.36 38.33
N PHE A 700 -18.96 -20.07 38.36
CA PHE A 700 -19.46 -19.35 39.52
C PHE A 700 -20.98 -19.23 39.45
N PHE A 701 -21.64 -19.05 40.60
CA PHE A 701 -23.10 -18.95 40.70
C PHE A 701 -23.73 -17.84 39.85
N ASN A 702 -22.95 -16.83 39.47
CA ASN A 702 -23.39 -15.74 38.61
C ASN A 702 -23.23 -16.04 37.10
N GLY A 703 -22.90 -17.27 36.71
CA GLY A 703 -22.71 -17.69 35.31
C GLY A 703 -21.32 -17.42 34.73
N VAL A 704 -20.43 -16.77 35.49
CA VAL A 704 -19.05 -16.52 35.04
C VAL A 704 -18.25 -17.82 35.11
N ILE A 705 -17.45 -18.07 34.08
CA ILE A 705 -16.55 -19.22 33.99
C ILE A 705 -15.12 -18.70 33.92
N LEU A 706 -14.22 -19.26 34.72
CA LEU A 706 -12.78 -19.03 34.61
C LEU A 706 -12.09 -20.33 34.25
N LYS A 707 -11.17 -20.25 33.28
CA LYS A 707 -10.35 -21.36 32.79
C LYS A 707 -8.88 -20.95 32.83
N THR A 708 -8.03 -21.85 33.31
CA THR A 708 -6.58 -21.77 33.12
C THR A 708 -6.08 -23.09 32.55
N GLU A 709 -5.11 -23.06 31.64
CA GLU A 709 -4.52 -24.24 31.00
C GLU A 709 -3.03 -24.02 30.78
N VAL A 710 -2.23 -25.05 31.01
CA VAL A 710 -0.84 -25.14 30.59
C VAL A 710 -0.70 -26.32 29.64
N GLY A 711 -0.14 -26.05 28.47
CA GLY A 711 0.06 -27.01 27.40
C GLY A 711 1.54 -27.24 27.10
N PHE A 712 1.90 -28.51 26.97
CA PHE A 712 3.21 -28.99 26.58
C PHE A 712 3.09 -29.66 25.21
N ARG A 713 3.95 -29.30 24.25
CA ARG A 713 3.96 -29.93 22.92
C ARG A 713 5.37 -30.19 22.41
N GLY A 714 5.55 -31.36 21.82
CA GLY A 714 6.75 -31.77 21.09
C GLY A 714 6.44 -32.06 19.62
N ASN A 715 7.48 -32.23 18.81
CA ASN A 715 7.37 -32.71 17.43
C ASN A 715 8.45 -33.76 17.12
N GLU A 716 8.46 -34.30 15.90
CA GLU A 716 9.44 -35.32 15.48
C GLU A 716 10.91 -34.87 15.54
N LYS A 717 11.17 -33.56 15.63
CA LYS A 717 12.51 -32.96 15.72
C LYS A 717 12.97 -32.71 17.16
N GLY A 718 12.19 -33.13 18.16
CA GLY A 718 12.51 -32.92 19.58
C GLY A 718 12.36 -31.48 20.07
N MET A 719 11.74 -30.58 19.29
CA MET A 719 11.46 -29.22 19.74
C MET A 719 10.29 -29.21 20.71
N PHE A 720 10.54 -28.75 21.93
CA PHE A 720 9.52 -28.66 22.98
C PHE A 720 9.04 -27.23 23.18
N ARG A 721 7.74 -27.02 23.31
CA ARG A 721 7.12 -25.70 23.57
C ARG A 721 6.11 -25.79 24.69
N VAL A 722 6.13 -24.79 25.56
CA VAL A 722 5.13 -24.58 26.62
C VAL A 722 4.20 -23.44 26.19
N LYS A 723 2.92 -23.55 26.52
CA LYS A 723 1.91 -22.51 26.32
C LYS A 723 1.05 -22.39 27.57
N SER A 724 0.60 -21.16 27.85
CA SER A 724 -0.38 -20.89 28.89
C SER A 724 -1.60 -20.20 28.29
N ASN A 725 -2.79 -20.61 28.73
CA ASN A 725 -4.07 -20.03 28.33
C ASN A 725 -4.84 -19.56 29.57
N LEU A 726 -5.43 -18.38 29.47
CA LEU A 726 -6.40 -17.85 30.41
C LEU A 726 -7.72 -17.61 29.65
N GLY A 727 -8.79 -18.21 30.12
CA GLY A 727 -10.12 -18.09 29.53
C GLY A 727 -11.14 -17.53 30.53
N VAL A 728 -12.00 -16.64 30.03
CA VAL A 728 -13.18 -16.14 30.73
C VAL A 728 -14.40 -16.45 29.88
N GLY A 729 -15.34 -17.19 30.43
CA GLY A 729 -16.63 -17.47 29.82
C GLY A 729 -17.77 -16.85 30.61
N TYR A 730 -18.93 -16.71 29.97
CA TYR A 730 -20.16 -16.32 30.62
C TYR A 730 -21.34 -17.10 30.07
N ASN A 731 -22.10 -17.73 30.97
CA ASN A 731 -23.38 -18.34 30.71
C ASN A 731 -24.47 -17.45 31.33
N TRP A 732 -25.17 -16.67 30.50
CA TRP A 732 -26.32 -15.87 30.94
C TRP A 732 -27.48 -16.73 31.44
#